data_AF-A0A914WX21-F1
#
_entry.id   AF-A0A914WX21-F1
#
_cell.length_a   1.000
_cell.length_b   1.000
_cell.length_c   1.000
_cell.angle_alpha   90.00
_cell.angle_beta   90.00
_cell.angle_gamma   90.00
#
_symmetry.space_group_name_H-M   'P 1'
#
loop_
_entity.id
_entity.type
_entity.pdbx_description
1 polymer ?
#
loop_
_entity_poly.entity_id
_entity_poly.type
_entity_poly.pdbx_seq_one_letter_code
_entity_poly.pdbx_strand_id
1 'polypeptide(L)'
;LEEKIRGLLEFRDSFFEVNPSASKEDQKQAVRERAIPLLQDIPIVDSTSKAAQNLVSGRILNACVDYDAKCEEFLSRAVKLDPSLIDGWNELGQCLWKKGDPAGAKNCFQTAISKERNATSLRCLSMAMRQEKYRTPIERLENIIKSLALAKEAVEVDATNGPAWYALGNAYLTQFFACGQIDANHLDSAESAYKKALDLGSERQNPDLHVNYAMVLKYGQSYKDSLDHLTTATRLDPTFAEAKDMRANLISFLMRVNESVLKKGKLKAKRVTELLKSLNSSKDLGPFVSGSIRLKNGTIVDLRPVSFATLNEGGNANTVVVGKVVGIVPNEDTIPYTFTACDESGQCVAVTVYNFAAQFGMVIGDSFACPEPFVVDVSVTIDDKPLTYRCIRVASPEILVRNGRKLGKEYVAFSDAKFDMLPELLFITLAVFPGLERRVLIYLLLFVMAEAEVEYSSRIAAGEWRLTLLSFNLNRQTAPKETEKMRVFFTDEETERSDMIVIGLQEVSHTELLGAEPWSARFKKYLCARGFIKLSLSWASQLWLGSNEMLVFAKNHVLPSILKMESRFVRNMFWGIAGHKGAIGAKITFKDGSYLLLITCHLAPNFEALNRRIKEFHWTQDGMKFLESQESGTGYTFWLGDMNFRAENLAADEFDAILKTSTPEQIHDLVENHDQLRIAHNSGKAFSEYEEATITFKPTYRVLIGSNGYDLKRVPSWCDRILYRVIDEAEVLNVRALSYTSIPAVVFSDHVPVKGSFAISAPKNVSEASSWAVKFDVSTDSAWLQYQPIMLRFQIDPSYWKVNGSNKDWVAIYKADMKDTGNTKTWKYVMSCWDEQIGHETWTCGLLTGIKHGKYRFGYYSNYLDCLIGLSDPFEVIPVAKEVNEFD
;
A
#
# COMPACT_ATOMS: atom_id res chain seq x y z
N LEU A 1 42.89 16.32 -15.29
CA LEU A 1 41.44 16.35 -15.60
C LEU A 1 40.61 15.64 -14.55
N GLU A 2 40.96 14.40 -14.16
CA GLU A 2 40.34 13.68 -13.03
C GLU A 2 40.18 14.52 -11.74
N GLU A 3 41.22 15.25 -11.35
CA GLU A 3 41.17 16.13 -10.17
C GLU A 3 40.17 17.29 -10.33
N LYS A 4 40.02 17.82 -11.55
CA LYS A 4 39.01 18.84 -11.87
C LYS A 4 37.59 18.26 -11.82
N ILE A 5 37.40 17.03 -12.29
CA ILE A 5 36.11 16.32 -12.20
C ILE A 5 35.76 16.05 -10.73
N ARG A 6 36.73 15.63 -9.92
CA ARG A 6 36.54 15.46 -8.47
C ARG A 6 36.13 16.78 -7.80
N GLY A 7 36.83 17.88 -8.10
CA GLY A 7 36.46 19.20 -7.59
C GLY A 7 35.07 19.67 -8.04
N LEU A 8 34.62 19.26 -9.23
CA LEU A 8 33.26 19.52 -9.70
C LEU A 8 32.21 18.72 -8.91
N LEU A 9 32.47 17.45 -8.61
CA LEU A 9 31.60 16.61 -7.77
C LEU A 9 31.53 17.15 -6.33
N GLU A 10 32.68 17.49 -5.75
CA GLU A 10 32.75 18.11 -4.42
C GLU A 10 31.95 19.43 -4.38
N PHE A 11 32.10 20.28 -5.40
CA PHE A 11 31.33 21.52 -5.51
C PHE A 11 29.82 21.26 -5.62
N ARG A 12 29.40 20.26 -6.40
CA ARG A 12 27.99 19.87 -6.51
C ARG A 12 27.46 19.43 -5.14
N ASP A 13 28.18 18.55 -4.47
CA ASP A 13 27.73 17.89 -3.25
C ASP A 13 27.71 18.87 -2.06
N SER A 14 28.60 19.86 -2.02
CA SER A 14 28.66 20.89 -0.97
C SER A 14 27.95 22.21 -1.34
N PHE A 15 27.20 22.26 -2.45
CA PHE A 15 26.70 23.52 -3.01
C PHE A 15 25.86 24.36 -2.03
N PHE A 16 24.94 23.70 -1.30
CA PHE A 16 24.04 24.37 -0.36
C PHE A 16 24.70 24.75 0.96
N GLU A 17 25.88 24.19 1.28
CA GLU A 17 26.64 24.65 2.45
C GLU A 17 27.14 26.08 2.26
N VAL A 18 27.48 26.45 1.02
CA VAL A 18 27.91 27.79 0.64
C VAL A 18 26.72 28.66 0.21
N ASN A 19 25.66 28.07 -0.34
CA ASN A 19 24.50 28.76 -0.90
C ASN A 19 23.18 28.26 -0.27
N PRO A 20 22.94 28.45 1.04
CA PRO A 20 21.83 27.82 1.76
C PRO A 20 20.44 28.31 1.33
N SER A 21 20.33 29.49 0.72
CA SER A 21 19.08 30.06 0.21
C SER A 21 18.82 29.76 -1.28
N ALA A 22 19.76 29.09 -1.95
CA ALA A 22 19.64 28.78 -3.37
C ALA A 22 18.62 27.67 -3.61
N SER A 23 18.03 27.66 -4.81
CA SER A 23 17.16 26.60 -5.27
C SER A 23 17.94 25.42 -5.86
N LYS A 24 17.27 24.29 -6.08
CA LYS A 24 17.84 23.15 -6.83
C LYS A 24 18.21 23.54 -8.27
N GLU A 25 17.49 24.50 -8.85
CA GLU A 25 17.77 24.99 -10.20
C GLU A 25 19.06 25.81 -10.25
N ASP A 26 19.32 26.62 -9.23
CA ASP A 26 20.58 27.35 -9.08
C ASP A 26 21.77 26.40 -8.94
N GLN A 27 21.63 25.30 -8.17
CA GLN A 27 22.64 24.25 -8.07
C GLN A 27 22.93 23.62 -9.44
N LYS A 28 21.87 23.22 -10.16
CA LYS A 28 21.98 22.59 -11.48
C LYS A 28 22.71 23.51 -12.46
N GLN A 29 22.32 24.77 -12.51
CA GLN A 29 22.90 25.77 -13.39
C GLN A 29 24.38 26.00 -13.04
N ALA A 30 24.71 26.23 -11.78
CA ALA A 30 26.09 26.50 -11.34
C ALA A 30 27.03 25.31 -11.58
N VAL A 31 26.56 24.08 -11.37
CA VAL A 31 27.34 22.86 -11.65
C VAL A 31 27.56 22.72 -13.15
N ARG A 32 26.52 22.96 -13.97
CA ARG A 32 26.62 22.88 -15.43
C ARG A 32 27.59 23.94 -15.99
N GLU A 33 27.55 25.16 -15.48
CA GLU A 33 28.46 26.26 -15.85
C GLU A 33 29.93 25.93 -15.55
N ARG A 34 30.21 25.19 -14.47
CA ARG A 34 31.56 24.70 -14.16
C ARG A 34 31.97 23.46 -14.96
N ALA A 35 31.01 22.64 -15.39
CA ALA A 35 31.28 21.43 -16.18
C ALA A 35 31.65 21.76 -17.63
N ILE A 36 30.98 22.71 -18.28
CA ILE A 36 31.14 23.01 -19.71
C ILE A 36 32.59 23.37 -20.09
N PRO A 37 33.32 24.25 -19.36
CA PRO A 37 34.71 24.58 -19.69
C PRO A 37 35.65 23.37 -19.64
N LEU A 38 35.39 22.39 -18.77
CA LEU A 38 36.22 21.19 -18.64
C LEU A 38 36.21 20.32 -19.91
N LEU A 39 35.17 20.42 -20.74
CA LEU A 39 35.10 19.71 -22.02
C LEU A 39 36.12 20.25 -23.03
N GLN A 40 36.49 21.53 -22.93
CA GLN A 40 37.46 22.18 -23.82
C GLN A 40 38.91 21.81 -23.46
N ASP A 41 39.14 21.38 -22.21
CA ASP A 41 40.46 20.98 -21.70
C ASP A 41 40.86 19.55 -22.12
N ILE A 42 40.01 18.82 -22.86
CA ILE A 42 40.26 17.43 -23.24
C ILE A 42 41.18 17.36 -24.48
N PRO A 43 42.34 16.67 -24.42
CA PRO A 43 43.29 16.63 -25.53
C PRO A 43 42.77 15.89 -26.78
N ILE A 44 43.21 16.30 -27.97
CA ILE A 44 42.89 15.65 -29.26
C ILE A 44 43.88 14.50 -29.51
N VAL A 45 43.35 13.31 -29.79
CA VAL A 45 44.14 12.05 -29.75
C VAL A 45 43.67 10.99 -30.78
N ASP A 46 44.44 9.90 -30.93
CA ASP A 46 44.22 8.78 -31.87
C ASP A 46 43.05 7.84 -31.48
N SER A 47 42.79 6.78 -32.25
CA SER A 47 41.56 5.96 -32.12
C SER A 47 41.36 5.27 -30.77
N THR A 48 42.41 4.73 -30.15
CA THR A 48 42.32 4.09 -28.82
C THR A 48 42.10 5.15 -27.75
N SER A 49 42.75 6.30 -27.92
CA SER A 49 42.59 7.45 -27.05
C SER A 49 41.24 8.15 -27.22
N LYS A 50 40.52 7.94 -28.35
CA LYS A 50 39.14 8.41 -28.54
C LYS A 50 38.16 7.74 -27.58
N ALA A 51 38.32 6.45 -27.26
CA ALA A 51 37.45 5.79 -26.28
C ALA A 51 37.59 6.47 -24.89
N ALA A 52 38.83 6.71 -24.45
CA ALA A 52 39.13 7.43 -23.22
C ALA A 52 38.64 8.89 -23.24
N GLN A 53 38.79 9.59 -24.37
CA GLN A 53 38.26 10.95 -24.55
C GLN A 53 36.73 10.98 -24.36
N ASN A 54 36.01 10.06 -25.01
CA ASN A 54 34.56 9.95 -24.88
C ASN A 54 34.14 9.60 -23.45
N LEU A 55 34.87 8.70 -22.77
CA LEU A 55 34.64 8.40 -21.35
C LEU A 55 34.76 9.66 -20.49
N VAL A 56 35.84 10.41 -20.65
CA VAL A 56 36.09 11.61 -19.85
C VAL A 56 35.07 12.71 -20.12
N SER A 57 34.69 12.94 -21.38
CA SER A 57 33.58 13.83 -21.74
C SER A 57 32.26 13.40 -21.09
N GLY A 58 31.98 12.10 -21.13
CA GLY A 58 30.84 11.48 -20.47
C GLY A 58 30.84 11.75 -18.97
N ARG A 59 31.96 11.51 -18.27
CA ARG A 59 32.12 11.72 -16.82
C ARG A 59 31.94 13.17 -16.40
N ILE A 60 32.46 14.12 -17.17
CA ILE A 60 32.26 15.55 -16.91
C ILE A 60 30.76 15.89 -16.95
N LEU A 61 30.06 15.43 -17.99
CA LEU A 61 28.62 15.66 -18.09
C LEU A 61 27.81 14.86 -17.07
N ASN A 62 28.27 13.66 -16.70
CA ASN A 62 27.63 12.83 -15.69
C ASN A 62 27.85 13.37 -14.26
N ALA A 63 28.75 14.32 -14.06
CA ALA A 63 28.84 15.04 -12.79
C ALA A 63 27.62 15.97 -12.58
N CYS A 64 26.99 16.45 -13.65
CA CYS A 64 25.76 17.26 -13.58
C CYS A 64 24.61 16.48 -12.92
N VAL A 65 23.70 17.23 -12.27
CA VAL A 65 22.59 16.66 -11.48
C VAL A 65 21.57 15.92 -12.37
N ASP A 66 21.15 16.54 -13.47
CA ASP A 66 20.15 15.98 -14.38
C ASP A 66 20.80 15.09 -15.46
N TYR A 67 19.96 14.26 -16.10
CA TYR A 67 20.34 13.50 -17.29
C TYR A 67 20.73 14.43 -18.44
N ASP A 68 21.74 14.05 -19.22
CA ASP A 68 22.19 14.76 -20.42
C ASP A 68 22.34 13.78 -21.59
N ALA A 69 21.64 14.01 -22.69
CA ALA A 69 21.69 13.14 -23.86
C ALA A 69 23.09 13.07 -24.51
N LYS A 70 23.89 14.13 -24.42
CA LYS A 70 25.27 14.11 -24.92
C LYS A 70 26.16 13.24 -24.03
N CYS A 71 25.88 13.18 -22.73
CA CYS A 71 26.56 12.26 -21.82
C CYS A 71 26.34 10.81 -22.27
N GLU A 72 25.08 10.43 -22.53
CA GLU A 72 24.73 9.11 -23.05
C GLU A 72 25.42 8.81 -24.38
N GLU A 73 25.42 9.77 -25.31
CA GLU A 73 26.09 9.62 -26.61
C GLU A 73 27.59 9.36 -26.46
N PHE A 74 28.29 10.18 -25.66
CA PHE A 74 29.72 10.02 -25.41
C PHE A 74 30.01 8.68 -24.74
N LEU A 75 29.29 8.32 -23.67
CA LEU A 75 29.52 7.07 -22.95
C LEU A 75 29.21 5.83 -23.80
N SER A 76 28.13 5.87 -24.59
CA SER A 76 27.80 4.80 -25.54
C SER A 76 28.88 4.64 -26.60
N ARG A 77 29.43 5.75 -27.11
CA ARG A 77 30.54 5.72 -28.06
C ARG A 77 31.82 5.20 -27.41
N ALA A 78 32.10 5.54 -26.16
CA ALA A 78 33.26 5.05 -25.41
C ALA A 78 33.25 3.52 -25.33
N VAL A 79 32.16 2.91 -24.85
CA VAL A 79 32.05 1.44 -24.73
C VAL A 79 31.92 0.73 -26.07
N LYS A 80 31.46 1.41 -27.12
CA LYS A 80 31.44 0.86 -28.49
C LYS A 80 32.84 0.82 -29.11
N LEU A 81 33.66 1.84 -28.86
CA LEU A 81 35.05 1.90 -29.33
C LEU A 81 35.96 0.95 -28.54
N ASP A 82 35.73 0.84 -27.23
CA ASP A 82 36.43 -0.10 -26.37
C ASP A 82 35.44 -0.82 -25.42
N PRO A 83 34.94 -2.00 -25.80
CA PRO A 83 34.02 -2.78 -24.97
C PRO A 83 34.63 -3.33 -23.67
N SER A 84 35.96 -3.26 -23.51
CA SER A 84 36.66 -3.68 -22.29
C SER A 84 36.70 -2.60 -21.20
N LEU A 85 36.27 -1.38 -21.53
CA LEU A 85 36.30 -0.23 -20.63
C LEU A 85 35.21 -0.32 -19.54
N ILE A 86 35.56 -0.92 -18.40
CA ILE A 86 34.68 -1.15 -17.25
C ILE A 86 34.06 0.14 -16.73
N ASP A 87 34.87 1.19 -16.57
CA ASP A 87 34.39 2.51 -16.12
C ASP A 87 33.40 3.12 -17.12
N GLY A 88 33.58 2.87 -18.42
CA GLY A 88 32.63 3.30 -19.44
C GLY A 88 31.25 2.67 -19.26
N TRP A 89 31.21 1.37 -18.97
CA TRP A 89 29.96 0.68 -18.68
C TRP A 89 29.32 1.16 -17.36
N ASN A 90 30.12 1.39 -16.33
CA ASN A 90 29.64 1.91 -15.04
C ASN A 90 29.05 3.33 -15.16
N GLU A 91 29.72 4.22 -15.89
CA GLU A 91 29.27 5.58 -16.11
C GLU A 91 28.04 5.62 -17.02
N LEU A 92 28.01 4.80 -18.09
CA LEU A 92 26.83 4.67 -18.94
C LEU A 92 25.62 4.15 -18.14
N GLY A 93 25.83 3.15 -17.29
CA GLY A 93 24.77 2.64 -16.43
C GLY A 93 24.22 3.69 -15.47
N GLN A 94 25.09 4.54 -14.89
CA GLN A 94 24.65 5.67 -14.06
C GLN A 94 23.92 6.76 -14.87
N CYS A 95 24.35 7.01 -16.11
CA CYS A 95 23.65 7.94 -17.01
C CYS A 95 22.24 7.44 -17.34
N LEU A 96 22.10 6.14 -17.69
CA LEU A 96 20.81 5.49 -17.94
C LEU A 96 19.94 5.44 -16.68
N TRP A 97 20.55 5.30 -15.50
CA TRP A 97 19.83 5.44 -14.23
C TRP A 97 19.20 6.83 -14.08
N LYS A 98 19.94 7.90 -14.37
CA LYS A 98 19.41 9.28 -14.34
C LYS A 98 18.32 9.52 -15.40
N LYS A 99 18.39 8.81 -16.53
CA LYS A 99 17.35 8.83 -17.57
C LYS A 99 16.03 8.19 -17.09
N GLY A 100 16.06 7.41 -16.02
CA GLY A 100 14.92 6.60 -15.58
C GLY A 100 14.84 5.22 -16.27
N ASP A 101 15.96 4.72 -16.80
CA ASP A 101 16.07 3.39 -17.42
C ASP A 101 16.88 2.41 -16.55
N PRO A 102 16.29 1.83 -15.49
CA PRO A 102 16.98 0.89 -14.61
C PRO A 102 17.33 -0.43 -15.30
N ALA A 103 16.61 -0.81 -16.36
CA ALA A 103 16.89 -2.03 -17.13
C ALA A 103 18.14 -1.88 -17.98
N GLY A 104 18.26 -0.76 -18.72
CA GLY A 104 19.48 -0.39 -19.43
C GLY A 104 20.67 -0.26 -18.49
N ALA A 105 20.48 0.40 -17.33
CA ALA A 105 21.51 0.53 -16.31
C ALA A 105 22.00 -0.85 -15.80
N LYS A 106 21.07 -1.75 -15.48
CA LYS A 106 21.37 -3.13 -15.06
C LYS A 106 22.20 -3.88 -16.10
N ASN A 107 21.82 -3.80 -17.38
CA ASN A 107 22.57 -4.43 -18.46
C ASN A 107 24.01 -3.91 -18.54
N CYS A 108 24.22 -2.60 -18.39
CA CYS A 108 25.55 -2.01 -18.34
C CYS A 108 26.37 -2.55 -17.16
N PHE A 109 25.81 -2.58 -15.95
CA PHE A 109 26.52 -3.10 -14.77
C PHE A 109 26.82 -4.60 -14.86
N GLN A 110 25.89 -5.40 -15.39
CA GLN A 110 26.12 -6.82 -15.65
C GLN A 110 27.22 -7.04 -16.69
N THR A 111 27.25 -6.21 -17.73
CA THR A 111 28.30 -6.25 -18.74
C THR A 111 29.65 -5.92 -18.11
N ALA A 112 29.75 -4.87 -17.29
CA ALA A 112 30.96 -4.52 -16.56
C ALA A 112 31.45 -5.67 -15.66
N ILE A 113 30.56 -6.28 -14.88
CA ILE A 113 30.86 -7.44 -14.00
C ILE A 113 31.36 -8.64 -14.81
N SER A 114 30.79 -8.88 -16.00
CA SER A 114 31.22 -9.98 -16.88
C SER A 114 32.64 -9.81 -17.42
N LYS A 115 33.15 -8.56 -17.46
CA LYS A 115 34.54 -8.26 -17.83
C LYS A 115 35.46 -8.39 -16.62
N GLU A 116 35.09 -7.73 -15.53
CA GLU A 116 35.82 -7.79 -14.27
C GLU A 116 34.86 -7.50 -13.09
N ARG A 117 34.87 -8.37 -12.08
CA ARG A 117 34.13 -8.12 -10.84
C ARG A 117 34.80 -6.99 -10.07
N ASN A 118 34.09 -5.89 -9.89
CA ASN A 118 34.57 -4.71 -9.17
C ASN A 118 33.46 -4.15 -8.27
N ALA A 119 33.84 -3.46 -7.20
CA ALA A 119 32.92 -2.95 -6.20
C ALA A 119 31.87 -1.97 -6.77
N THR A 120 32.27 -1.11 -7.72
CA THR A 120 31.38 -0.12 -8.34
C THR A 120 30.25 -0.77 -9.12
N SER A 121 30.56 -1.74 -9.99
CA SER A 121 29.52 -2.43 -10.76
C SER A 121 28.60 -3.26 -9.87
N LEU A 122 29.16 -3.93 -8.84
CA LEU A 122 28.37 -4.74 -7.89
C LEU A 122 27.40 -3.88 -7.07
N ARG A 123 27.85 -2.75 -6.51
CA ARG A 123 26.97 -1.84 -5.75
C ARG A 123 25.88 -1.24 -6.64
N CYS A 124 26.22 -0.86 -7.88
CA CYS A 124 25.28 -0.26 -8.80
C CYS A 124 24.23 -1.28 -9.28
N LEU A 125 24.65 -2.53 -9.54
CA LEU A 125 23.72 -3.63 -9.82
C LEU A 125 22.81 -3.91 -8.62
N SER A 126 23.36 -3.93 -7.40
CA SER A 126 22.58 -4.07 -6.18
C SER A 126 21.48 -3.01 -6.09
N MET A 127 21.80 -1.73 -6.35
CA MET A 127 20.83 -0.64 -6.38
C MET A 127 19.76 -0.86 -7.46
N ALA A 128 20.16 -1.23 -8.67
CA ALA A 128 19.24 -1.45 -9.78
C ALA A 128 18.26 -2.60 -9.51
N MET A 129 18.72 -3.69 -8.90
CA MET A 129 17.87 -4.84 -8.57
C MET A 129 16.75 -4.50 -7.56
N ARG A 130 16.96 -3.56 -6.64
CA ARG A 130 15.90 -3.14 -5.70
C ARG A 130 14.80 -2.31 -6.36
N GLN A 131 15.09 -1.73 -7.51
CA GLN A 131 14.19 -0.88 -8.29
C GLN A 131 13.64 -1.60 -9.54
N GLU A 132 14.00 -2.86 -9.72
CA GLU A 132 13.57 -3.64 -10.86
C GLU A 132 12.06 -3.89 -10.80
N LYS A 133 11.40 -3.74 -11.95
CA LYS A 133 10.00 -4.11 -12.10
C LYS A 133 9.86 -5.61 -11.87
N TYR A 134 8.94 -6.00 -11.01
CA TYR A 134 8.65 -7.40 -10.69
C TYR A 134 7.23 -7.77 -11.15
N ARG A 135 7.01 -9.04 -11.44
CA ARG A 135 5.72 -9.64 -11.80
C ARG A 135 4.99 -10.17 -10.57
N THR A 136 5.75 -10.66 -9.58
CA THR A 136 5.19 -11.21 -8.33
C THR A 136 5.95 -10.67 -7.10
N PRO A 137 5.34 -10.63 -5.92
CA PRO A 137 6.05 -10.29 -4.68
C PRO A 137 7.16 -11.28 -4.31
N ILE A 138 7.07 -12.53 -4.76
CA ILE A 138 8.14 -13.53 -4.58
C ILE A 138 9.36 -13.10 -5.38
N GLU A 139 9.18 -12.74 -6.65
CA GLU A 139 10.25 -12.19 -7.50
C GLU A 139 10.84 -10.90 -6.89
N ARG A 140 9.99 -10.03 -6.32
CA ARG A 140 10.46 -8.86 -5.57
C ARG A 140 11.35 -9.27 -4.39
N LEU A 141 10.93 -10.24 -3.58
CA LEU A 141 11.71 -10.73 -2.44
C LEU A 141 13.03 -11.36 -2.90
N GLU A 142 13.02 -12.16 -3.96
CA GLU A 142 14.23 -12.72 -4.57
C GLU A 142 15.19 -11.64 -5.06
N ASN A 143 14.67 -10.57 -5.68
CA ASN A 143 15.47 -9.44 -6.14
C ASN A 143 16.11 -8.69 -4.97
N ILE A 144 15.39 -8.53 -3.85
CA ILE A 144 15.93 -7.91 -2.63
C ILE A 144 17.03 -8.79 -2.01
N ILE A 145 16.83 -10.11 -1.95
CA ILE A 145 17.84 -11.06 -1.45
C ILE A 145 19.10 -11.03 -2.33
N LYS A 146 18.94 -11.07 -3.65
CA LYS A 146 20.06 -10.98 -4.61
C LYS A 146 20.77 -9.62 -4.51
N SER A 147 20.01 -8.54 -4.35
CA SER A 147 20.56 -7.20 -4.15
C SER A 147 21.44 -7.12 -2.90
N LEU A 148 21.01 -7.73 -1.79
CA LEU A 148 21.80 -7.79 -0.56
C LEU A 148 23.10 -8.58 -0.75
N ALA A 149 23.04 -9.73 -1.44
CA ALA A 149 24.23 -10.51 -1.75
C ALA A 149 25.26 -9.70 -2.57
N LEU A 150 24.80 -8.98 -3.60
CA LEU A 150 25.67 -8.13 -4.42
C LEU A 150 26.28 -6.96 -3.63
N ALA A 151 25.53 -6.36 -2.70
CA ALA A 151 26.07 -5.27 -1.88
C ALA A 151 27.11 -5.76 -0.88
N LYS A 152 26.91 -6.95 -0.29
CA LYS A 152 27.91 -7.59 0.58
C LYS A 152 29.21 -7.82 -0.18
N GLU A 153 29.07 -8.39 -1.37
CA GLU A 153 30.21 -8.69 -2.20
C GLU A 153 30.94 -7.43 -2.69
N ALA A 154 30.21 -6.36 -3.01
CA ALA A 154 30.84 -5.09 -3.36
C ALA A 154 31.80 -4.58 -2.26
N VAL A 155 31.42 -4.76 -1.00
CA VAL A 155 32.24 -4.42 0.17
C VAL A 155 33.38 -5.42 0.39
N GLU A 156 33.16 -6.71 0.11
CA GLU A 156 34.22 -7.72 0.17
C GLU A 156 35.33 -7.47 -0.87
N VAL A 157 34.94 -7.03 -2.07
CA VAL A 157 35.86 -6.66 -3.15
C VAL A 157 36.65 -5.39 -2.81
N ASP A 158 36.00 -4.38 -2.24
CA ASP A 158 36.66 -3.15 -1.79
C ASP A 158 36.02 -2.61 -0.51
N ALA A 159 36.62 -2.96 0.63
CA ALA A 159 36.16 -2.52 1.94
C ALA A 159 36.43 -1.03 2.22
N THR A 160 37.20 -0.35 1.37
CA THR A 160 37.48 1.10 1.47
C THR A 160 36.48 1.93 0.68
N ASN A 161 35.59 1.29 -0.08
CA ASN A 161 34.57 1.95 -0.90
C ASN A 161 33.35 2.39 -0.06
N GLY A 162 33.33 3.66 0.37
CA GLY A 162 32.19 4.24 1.09
C GLY A 162 30.83 4.05 0.38
N PRO A 163 30.71 4.30 -0.93
CA PRO A 163 29.47 4.05 -1.68
C PRO A 163 28.99 2.58 -1.62
N ALA A 164 29.89 1.61 -1.57
CA ALA A 164 29.53 0.19 -1.44
C ALA A 164 28.91 -0.10 -0.06
N TRP A 165 29.49 0.45 1.01
CA TRP A 165 28.92 0.37 2.36
C TRP A 165 27.56 1.08 2.46
N TYR A 166 27.40 2.23 1.82
CA TYR A 166 26.11 2.91 1.72
C TYR A 166 25.06 2.04 1.02
N ALA A 167 25.42 1.43 -0.12
CA ALA A 167 24.54 0.51 -0.84
C ALA A 167 24.18 -0.74 -0.02
N LEU A 168 25.11 -1.25 0.79
CA LEU A 168 24.88 -2.34 1.74
C LEU A 168 23.90 -1.96 2.85
N GLY A 169 24.03 -0.76 3.43
CA GLY A 169 23.06 -0.22 4.39
C GLY A 169 21.66 -0.17 3.80
N ASN A 170 21.52 0.35 2.57
CA ASN A 170 20.25 0.40 1.85
C ASN A 170 19.68 -1.00 1.57
N ALA A 171 20.53 -1.99 1.24
CA ALA A 171 20.10 -3.35 0.98
C ALA A 171 19.57 -4.03 2.26
N TYR A 172 20.28 -3.89 3.38
CA TYR A 172 19.82 -4.40 4.68
C TYR A 172 18.52 -3.73 5.14
N LEU A 173 18.43 -2.40 5.00
CA LEU A 173 17.22 -1.67 5.34
C LEU A 173 16.02 -2.12 4.49
N THR A 174 16.25 -2.34 3.19
CA THR A 174 15.21 -2.86 2.29
C THR A 174 14.78 -4.27 2.69
N GLN A 175 15.72 -5.15 3.05
CA GLN A 175 15.43 -6.51 3.53
C GLN A 175 14.64 -6.47 4.85
N PHE A 176 15.03 -5.62 5.80
CA PHE A 176 14.32 -5.42 7.06
C PHE A 176 12.83 -5.10 6.84
N PHE A 177 12.54 -4.18 5.91
CA PHE A 177 11.16 -3.85 5.56
C PHE A 177 10.45 -4.95 4.75
N ALA A 178 11.18 -5.70 3.91
CA ALA A 178 10.61 -6.76 3.10
C ALA A 178 10.21 -7.99 3.94
N CYS A 179 10.91 -8.27 5.05
CA CYS A 179 10.64 -9.41 5.92
C CYS A 179 9.75 -9.06 7.14
N GLY A 180 8.94 -8.01 7.05
CA GLY A 180 7.99 -7.65 8.12
C GLY A 180 8.64 -7.14 9.40
N GLN A 181 9.86 -6.56 9.32
CA GLN A 181 10.56 -5.94 10.44
C GLN A 181 10.85 -6.89 11.63
N ILE A 182 10.86 -8.21 11.37
CA ILE A 182 11.02 -9.25 12.40
C ILE A 182 12.48 -9.40 12.83
N ASP A 183 13.41 -9.30 11.88
CA ASP A 183 14.83 -9.57 12.13
C ASP A 183 15.58 -8.27 12.45
N ALA A 184 15.73 -8.00 13.74
CA ALA A 184 16.49 -6.85 14.24
C ALA A 184 17.94 -6.85 13.75
N ASN A 185 18.53 -8.00 13.42
CA ASN A 185 19.90 -8.08 12.93
C ASN A 185 20.08 -7.34 11.60
N HIS A 186 19.04 -7.28 10.75
CA HIS A 186 19.10 -6.50 9.52
C HIS A 186 19.16 -4.99 9.81
N LEU A 187 18.48 -4.52 10.85
CA LEU A 187 18.50 -3.11 11.24
C LEU A 187 19.88 -2.73 11.79
N ASP A 188 20.45 -3.55 12.66
CA ASP A 188 21.81 -3.35 13.23
C ASP A 188 22.90 -3.44 12.16
N SER A 189 22.72 -4.35 11.19
CA SER A 189 23.62 -4.48 10.04
C SER A 189 23.53 -3.27 9.10
N ALA A 190 22.33 -2.70 8.93
CA ALA A 190 22.14 -1.47 8.17
C ALA A 190 22.84 -0.29 8.84
N GLU A 191 22.64 -0.11 10.15
CA GLU A 191 23.32 0.91 10.97
C GLU A 191 24.84 0.81 10.85
N SER A 192 25.38 -0.39 11.05
CA SER A 192 26.82 -0.64 10.96
C SER A 192 27.37 -0.26 9.58
N ALA A 193 26.65 -0.59 8.51
CA ALA A 193 27.05 -0.27 7.15
C ALA A 193 27.01 1.25 6.86
N TYR A 194 25.96 1.96 7.29
CA TYR A 194 25.90 3.42 7.14
C TYR A 194 26.99 4.14 7.94
N LYS A 195 27.22 3.71 9.19
CA LYS A 195 28.31 4.25 10.01
C LYS A 195 29.66 4.08 9.33
N LYS A 196 29.92 2.88 8.79
CA LYS A 196 31.17 2.60 8.08
C LYS A 196 31.33 3.46 6.82
N ALA A 197 30.26 3.68 6.07
CA ALA A 197 30.26 4.58 4.91
C ALA A 197 30.62 6.03 5.29
N LEU A 198 30.10 6.52 6.43
CA LEU A 198 30.42 7.85 6.96
C LEU A 198 31.85 7.96 7.49
N ASP A 199 32.36 6.92 8.15
CA ASP A 199 33.73 6.85 8.68
C ASP A 199 34.76 6.96 7.55
N LEU A 200 34.49 6.32 6.41
CA LEU A 200 35.33 6.40 5.19
C LEU A 200 35.30 7.78 4.52
N GLY A 201 34.36 8.65 4.90
CA GLY A 201 34.36 10.07 4.54
C GLY A 201 33.68 10.42 3.22
N SER A 202 33.72 9.55 2.22
CA SER A 202 33.22 9.85 0.86
C SER A 202 31.72 10.13 0.79
N GLU A 203 30.93 9.59 1.73
CA GLU A 203 29.47 9.73 1.74
C GLU A 203 28.95 10.76 2.76
N ARG A 204 29.83 11.51 3.45
CA ARG A 204 29.40 12.49 4.47
C ARG A 204 28.56 13.65 3.93
N GLN A 205 28.67 13.90 2.63
CA GLN A 205 27.93 14.95 1.92
C GLN A 205 26.67 14.41 1.21
N ASN A 206 26.31 13.14 1.43
CA ASN A 206 25.17 12.50 0.77
C ASN A 206 23.88 12.67 1.62
N PRO A 207 22.94 13.56 1.24
CA PRO A 207 21.72 13.78 2.01
C PRO A 207 20.82 12.54 2.09
N ASP A 208 20.76 11.72 1.04
CA ASP A 208 19.98 10.46 1.04
C ASP A 208 20.52 9.49 2.10
N LEU A 209 21.85 9.36 2.23
CA LEU A 209 22.45 8.53 3.28
C LEU A 209 21.98 8.98 4.65
N HIS A 210 22.03 10.28 4.93
CA HIS A 210 21.61 10.82 6.22
C HIS A 210 20.12 10.56 6.51
N VAL A 211 19.23 10.71 5.52
CA VAL A 211 17.80 10.38 5.70
C VAL A 211 17.62 8.89 5.95
N ASN A 212 18.30 8.04 5.19
CA ASN A 212 18.14 6.60 5.28
C ASN A 212 18.67 6.06 6.61
N TYR A 213 19.80 6.59 7.05
CA TYR A 213 20.38 6.25 8.33
C TYR A 213 19.53 6.78 9.49
N ALA A 214 18.98 8.00 9.37
CA ALA A 214 18.03 8.51 10.34
C ALA A 214 16.79 7.62 10.48
N MET A 215 16.33 6.99 9.39
CA MET A 215 15.24 6.01 9.42
C MET A 215 15.65 4.78 10.23
N VAL A 216 16.83 4.21 10.00
CA VAL A 216 17.36 3.09 10.80
C VAL A 216 17.38 3.45 12.28
N LEU A 217 17.98 4.60 12.62
CA LEU A 217 18.12 5.09 14.00
C LEU A 217 16.75 5.32 14.65
N LYS A 218 15.78 5.86 13.91
CA LYS A 218 14.41 6.04 14.38
C LYS A 218 13.74 4.70 14.72
N TYR A 219 13.90 3.70 13.85
CA TYR A 219 13.36 2.35 14.10
C TYR A 219 14.09 1.64 15.25
N GLY A 220 15.39 1.92 15.43
CA GLY A 220 16.21 1.52 16.59
C GLY A 220 15.94 2.32 17.86
N GLN A 221 15.15 3.41 17.77
CA GLN A 221 14.85 4.36 18.86
C GLN A 221 16.03 5.23 19.33
N SER A 222 17.11 5.30 18.55
CA SER A 222 18.20 6.28 18.68
C SER A 222 17.74 7.64 18.15
N TYR A 223 16.76 8.24 18.82
CA TYR A 223 16.03 9.40 18.31
C TYR A 223 16.86 10.68 18.22
N LYS A 224 17.82 10.88 19.12
CA LYS A 224 18.73 12.03 19.07
C LYS A 224 19.54 11.99 17.77
N ASP A 225 20.23 10.89 17.54
CA ASP A 225 21.07 10.72 16.34
C ASP A 225 20.20 10.77 15.07
N SER A 226 18.99 10.20 15.10
CA SER A 226 18.02 10.32 14.00
C SER A 226 17.72 11.80 13.67
N LEU A 227 17.43 12.63 14.67
CA LEU A 227 17.19 14.07 14.47
C LEU A 227 18.43 14.82 13.97
N ASP A 228 19.63 14.46 14.45
CA ASP A 228 20.90 15.04 14.03
C ASP A 228 21.18 14.72 12.55
N HIS A 229 20.94 13.48 12.13
CA HIS A 229 21.06 13.06 10.74
C HIS A 229 20.01 13.74 9.84
N LEU A 230 18.75 13.88 10.27
CA LEU A 230 17.73 14.61 9.50
C LEU A 230 18.04 16.11 9.37
N THR A 231 18.60 16.69 10.42
CA THR A 231 19.08 18.09 10.41
C THR A 231 20.24 18.23 9.44
N THR A 232 21.18 17.28 9.45
CA THR A 232 22.28 17.23 8.50
C THR A 232 21.78 17.10 7.06
N ALA A 233 20.85 16.18 6.78
CA ALA A 233 20.25 16.03 5.45
C ALA A 233 19.58 17.32 4.97
N THR A 234 18.84 18.00 5.85
CA THR A 234 18.18 19.28 5.54
C THR A 234 19.19 20.41 5.28
N ARG A 235 20.34 20.39 5.96
CA ARG A 235 21.44 21.34 5.75
C ARG A 235 22.15 21.08 4.42
N LEU A 236 22.39 19.82 4.10
CA LEU A 236 23.00 19.38 2.83
C LEU A 236 22.09 19.62 1.63
N ASP A 237 20.78 19.48 1.80
CA ASP A 237 19.77 19.81 0.80
C ASP A 237 18.52 20.46 1.45
N PRO A 238 18.46 21.80 1.49
CA PRO A 238 17.31 22.53 2.01
C PRO A 238 16.01 22.27 1.22
N THR A 239 16.10 21.76 -0.01
CA THR A 239 14.93 21.43 -0.83
C THR A 239 14.38 20.02 -0.57
N PHE A 240 15.07 19.23 0.26
CA PHE A 240 14.66 17.87 0.60
C PHE A 240 13.48 17.84 1.58
N ALA A 241 12.27 18.04 1.06
CA ALA A 241 11.04 18.10 1.83
C ALA A 241 10.82 16.87 2.73
N GLU A 242 11.21 15.67 2.25
CA GLU A 242 11.09 14.42 3.01
C GLU A 242 11.86 14.46 4.34
N ALA A 243 13.10 14.97 4.34
CA ALA A 243 13.91 15.09 5.54
C ALA A 243 13.26 16.06 6.55
N LYS A 244 12.72 17.18 6.06
CA LYS A 244 12.01 18.19 6.87
C LYS A 244 10.76 17.61 7.50
N ASP A 245 9.92 16.94 6.71
CA ASP A 245 8.67 16.33 7.16
C ASP A 245 8.95 15.23 8.19
N MET A 246 9.91 14.35 7.91
CA MET A 246 10.31 13.27 8.83
C MET A 246 10.80 13.83 10.17
N ARG A 247 11.58 14.91 10.15
CA ARG A 247 12.08 15.60 11.35
C ARG A 247 10.92 16.20 12.16
N ALA A 248 10.02 16.93 11.51
CA ALA A 248 8.87 17.55 12.16
C ALA A 248 7.93 16.51 12.79
N ASN A 249 7.65 15.43 12.07
CA ASN A 249 6.83 14.32 12.57
C ASN A 249 7.48 13.64 13.77
N LEU A 250 8.79 13.35 13.70
CA LEU A 250 9.50 12.74 14.81
C LEU A 250 9.51 13.63 16.05
N ILE A 251 9.75 14.94 15.90
CA ILE A 251 9.67 15.91 17.01
C ILE A 251 8.29 15.88 17.66
N SER A 252 7.23 16.00 16.85
CA SER A 252 5.83 15.98 17.31
C SER A 252 5.50 14.68 18.06
N PHE A 253 5.93 13.54 17.52
CA PHE A 253 5.77 12.24 18.16
C PHE A 253 6.45 12.19 19.53
N LEU A 254 7.74 12.54 19.61
CA LEU A 254 8.52 12.49 20.86
C LEU A 254 7.94 13.43 21.94
N MET A 255 7.52 14.63 21.55
CA MET A 255 6.87 15.57 22.45
C MET A 255 5.57 15.00 23.03
N ARG A 256 4.74 14.35 22.21
CA ARG A 256 3.48 13.73 22.67
C ARG A 256 3.72 12.52 23.55
N VAL A 257 4.72 11.68 23.24
CA VAL A 257 5.09 10.54 24.10
C VAL A 257 5.53 11.05 25.46
N ASN A 258 6.48 11.98 25.50
CA ASN A 258 6.99 12.56 26.73
C ASN A 258 5.86 13.19 27.57
N GLU A 259 5.00 14.00 26.94
CA GLU A 259 3.86 14.60 27.64
C GLU A 259 2.90 13.53 28.20
N SER A 260 2.63 12.47 27.43
CA SER A 260 1.77 11.37 27.86
C SER A 260 2.38 10.59 29.02
N VAL A 261 3.70 10.37 29.04
CA VAL A 261 4.39 9.72 30.16
C VAL A 261 4.33 10.61 31.41
N LEU A 262 4.76 11.87 31.30
CA LEU A 262 4.78 12.83 32.41
C LEU A 262 3.40 13.06 33.03
N LYS A 263 2.37 13.15 32.19
CA LYS A 263 0.99 13.43 32.62
C LYS A 263 0.13 12.18 32.74
N LYS A 264 0.71 10.97 32.71
CA LYS A 264 0.02 9.67 32.81
C LYS A 264 -1.22 9.60 31.89
N GLY A 265 -1.00 9.85 30.60
CA GLY A 265 -2.04 9.88 29.56
C GLY A 265 -3.00 11.07 29.63
N LYS A 266 -2.60 12.15 30.33
CA LYS A 266 -3.45 13.34 30.62
C LYS A 266 -4.71 12.99 31.44
N LEU A 267 -4.71 11.85 32.13
CA LEU A 267 -5.80 11.44 33.00
C LEU A 267 -5.76 12.19 34.33
N LYS A 268 -6.95 12.47 34.91
CA LYS A 268 -7.05 13.00 36.28
C LYS A 268 -6.46 11.99 37.26
N ALA A 269 -5.76 12.46 38.29
CA ALA A 269 -5.11 11.60 39.29
C ALA A 269 -6.06 10.53 39.89
N LYS A 270 -7.31 10.93 40.22
CA LYS A 270 -8.35 10.00 40.71
C LYS A 270 -8.59 8.83 39.75
N ARG A 271 -8.66 9.11 38.44
CA ARG A 271 -8.89 8.08 37.41
C ARG A 271 -7.69 7.13 37.30
N VAL A 272 -6.47 7.65 37.38
CA VAL A 272 -5.26 6.81 37.41
C VAL A 272 -5.30 5.87 38.61
N THR A 273 -5.61 6.38 39.81
CA THR A 273 -5.72 5.56 41.02
C THR A 273 -6.80 4.47 40.89
N GLU A 274 -7.95 4.78 40.28
CA GLU A 274 -9.00 3.77 40.01
C GLU A 274 -8.51 2.66 39.06
N LEU A 275 -7.80 3.03 37.99
CA LEU A 275 -7.24 2.06 37.05
C LEU A 275 -6.22 1.16 37.74
N LEU A 276 -5.30 1.73 38.51
CA LEU A 276 -4.27 0.97 39.23
C LEU A 276 -4.86 0.01 40.27
N LYS A 277 -5.91 0.43 41.00
CA LYS A 277 -6.64 -0.46 41.92
C LYS A 277 -7.33 -1.64 41.23
N SER A 278 -7.62 -1.52 39.93
CA SER A 278 -8.21 -2.60 39.13
C SER A 278 -7.19 -3.57 38.55
N LEU A 279 -5.89 -3.28 38.68
CA LEU A 279 -4.83 -4.17 38.23
C LEU A 279 -4.76 -5.37 39.18
N ASN A 280 -4.89 -6.58 38.62
CA ASN A 280 -4.84 -7.82 39.37
C ASN A 280 -3.72 -8.70 38.81
N SER A 281 -2.56 -8.67 39.45
CA SER A 281 -1.37 -9.41 39.01
C SER A 281 -1.60 -10.93 38.89
N SER A 282 -2.52 -11.52 39.67
CA SER A 282 -2.86 -12.95 39.56
C SER A 282 -3.69 -13.32 38.33
N LYS A 283 -4.32 -12.33 37.67
CA LYS A 283 -5.14 -12.53 36.45
C LYS A 283 -4.48 -11.91 35.23
N ASP A 284 -3.95 -10.70 35.36
CA ASP A 284 -3.47 -9.87 34.26
C ASP A 284 -2.13 -10.35 33.70
N LEU A 285 -1.35 -11.12 34.47
CA LEU A 285 -0.19 -11.87 33.98
C LEU A 285 -0.60 -13.00 33.01
N GLY A 286 -1.87 -13.44 33.03
CA GLY A 286 -2.41 -14.47 32.15
C GLY A 286 -1.59 -15.77 32.18
N PRO A 287 -1.00 -16.23 31.06
CA PRO A 287 -0.18 -17.44 31.02
C PRO A 287 1.09 -17.38 31.88
N PHE A 288 1.48 -16.19 32.37
CA PHE A 288 2.71 -15.99 33.17
C PHE A 288 2.48 -16.11 34.68
N VAL A 289 1.24 -16.36 35.13
CA VAL A 289 0.87 -16.43 36.56
C VAL A 289 1.57 -17.57 37.30
N SER A 290 1.85 -18.69 36.62
CA SER A 290 2.57 -19.83 37.22
C SER A 290 4.05 -19.55 37.52
N GLY A 291 4.57 -18.39 37.08
CA GLY A 291 5.96 -18.01 37.27
C GLY A 291 6.93 -18.74 36.34
N SER A 292 6.45 -19.52 35.36
CA SER A 292 7.30 -20.26 34.41
C SER A 292 6.67 -20.30 33.01
N ILE A 293 7.44 -20.02 31.96
CA ILE A 293 7.03 -20.14 30.55
C ILE A 293 7.74 -21.30 29.86
N ARG A 294 7.02 -22.01 29.00
CA ARG A 294 7.62 -22.96 28.07
C ARG A 294 7.93 -22.26 26.75
N LEU A 295 9.20 -22.13 26.42
CA LEU A 295 9.69 -21.58 25.15
C LEU A 295 9.34 -22.52 23.98
N LYS A 296 9.39 -22.01 22.74
CA LYS A 296 9.11 -22.80 21.51
C LYS A 296 10.04 -24.01 21.33
N ASN A 297 11.23 -23.97 21.92
CA ASN A 297 12.20 -25.06 21.93
C ASN A 297 11.97 -26.09 23.06
N GLY A 298 10.92 -25.93 23.87
CA GLY A 298 10.55 -26.84 24.96
C GLY A 298 11.15 -26.49 26.33
N THR A 299 12.11 -25.56 26.40
CA THR A 299 12.74 -25.12 27.65
C THR A 299 11.76 -24.37 28.54
N ILE A 300 11.77 -24.65 29.84
CA ILE A 300 10.99 -23.92 30.84
C ILE A 300 11.88 -22.82 31.43
N VAL A 301 11.40 -21.58 31.41
CA VAL A 301 12.08 -20.40 31.95
C VAL A 301 11.20 -19.80 33.04
N ASP A 302 11.76 -19.59 34.23
CA ASP A 302 11.05 -18.94 35.33
C ASP A 302 10.98 -17.42 35.09
N LEU A 303 9.77 -16.86 35.07
CA LEU A 303 9.54 -15.42 34.95
C LEU A 303 9.13 -14.84 36.30
N ARG A 304 9.91 -13.87 36.78
CA ARG A 304 9.60 -13.11 37.98
C ARG A 304 8.85 -11.81 37.66
N PRO A 305 7.67 -11.54 38.24
CA PRO A 305 7.03 -10.24 38.15
C PRO A 305 7.88 -9.14 38.79
N VAL A 306 8.09 -8.03 38.06
CA VAL A 306 8.88 -6.87 38.52
C VAL A 306 8.17 -5.55 38.21
N SER A 307 8.52 -4.48 38.93
CA SER A 307 8.02 -3.12 38.68
C SER A 307 8.78 -2.48 37.51
N PHE A 308 8.17 -1.50 36.84
CA PHE A 308 8.83 -0.68 35.82
C PHE A 308 10.06 0.06 36.35
N ALA A 309 10.08 0.40 37.64
CA ALA A 309 11.20 1.11 38.27
C ALA A 309 12.47 0.24 38.39
N THR A 310 12.31 -1.08 38.47
CA THR A 310 13.43 -2.02 38.65
C THR A 310 14.02 -2.53 37.34
N LEU A 311 13.45 -2.14 36.20
CA LEU A 311 13.98 -2.52 34.89
C LEU A 311 15.30 -1.79 34.59
N ASN A 312 16.23 -2.51 33.98
CA ASN A 312 17.46 -1.96 33.42
C ASN A 312 17.29 -1.66 31.93
N GLU A 313 18.09 -0.72 31.42
CA GLU A 313 18.20 -0.49 29.97
C GLU A 313 18.67 -1.78 29.25
N GLY A 314 18.10 -2.04 28.08
CA GLY A 314 18.31 -3.28 27.32
C GLY A 314 17.35 -4.43 27.72
N GLY A 315 17.76 -5.66 27.45
CA GLY A 315 16.94 -6.85 27.68
C GLY A 315 16.89 -7.29 29.15
N ASN A 316 15.68 -7.50 29.69
CA ASN A 316 15.46 -7.92 31.07
C ASN A 316 15.03 -9.41 31.12
N ALA A 317 15.97 -10.33 30.96
CA ALA A 317 15.70 -11.77 30.94
C ALA A 317 15.07 -12.29 32.25
N ASN A 318 14.29 -13.37 32.16
CA ASN A 318 13.63 -14.02 33.30
C ASN A 318 12.68 -13.10 34.12
N THR A 319 12.20 -12.02 33.52
CA THR A 319 11.27 -11.08 34.17
C THR A 319 10.00 -10.91 33.38
N VAL A 320 8.92 -10.48 34.04
CA VAL A 320 7.67 -10.07 33.41
C VAL A 320 7.19 -8.80 34.09
N VAL A 321 6.65 -7.88 33.31
CA VAL A 321 6.02 -6.67 33.84
C VAL A 321 4.54 -6.64 33.54
N VAL A 322 3.77 -5.99 34.40
CA VAL A 322 2.34 -5.82 34.24
C VAL A 322 1.96 -4.37 34.52
N GLY A 323 1.06 -3.81 33.71
CA GLY A 323 0.61 -2.44 33.90
C GLY A 323 -0.75 -2.16 33.29
N LYS A 324 -1.30 -0.99 33.60
CA LYS A 324 -2.53 -0.44 33.04
C LYS A 324 -2.23 0.63 32.01
N VAL A 325 -2.85 0.51 30.84
CA VAL A 325 -2.79 1.54 29.79
C VAL A 325 -3.49 2.80 30.28
N VAL A 326 -2.78 3.91 30.29
CA VAL A 326 -3.28 5.22 30.73
C VAL A 326 -3.39 6.23 29.59
N GLY A 327 -2.70 6.02 28.47
CA GLY A 327 -2.80 6.88 27.29
C GLY A 327 -2.43 6.14 26.00
N ILE A 328 -2.96 6.62 24.88
CA ILE A 328 -2.59 6.19 23.53
C ILE A 328 -1.92 7.37 22.84
N VAL A 329 -0.78 7.15 22.19
CA VAL A 329 -0.01 8.20 21.53
C VAL A 329 -0.03 7.96 20.02
N PRO A 330 -0.71 8.81 19.24
CA PRO A 330 -0.72 8.71 17.79
C PRO A 330 0.68 8.90 17.19
N ASN A 331 0.94 8.20 16.09
CA ASN A 331 2.18 8.29 15.32
C ASN A 331 1.84 8.53 13.84
N GLU A 332 2.39 9.58 13.25
CA GLU A 332 2.15 9.97 11.85
C GLU A 332 2.68 8.92 10.86
N ASP A 333 3.74 8.20 11.22
CA ASP A 333 4.39 7.21 10.36
C ASP A 333 3.83 5.80 10.55
N THR A 334 2.70 5.68 11.26
CA THR A 334 1.98 4.42 11.58
C THR A 334 2.72 3.49 12.54
N ILE A 335 4.04 3.35 12.43
CA ILE A 335 4.85 2.42 13.20
C ILE A 335 5.88 3.20 14.04
N PRO A 336 6.05 2.89 15.34
CA PRO A 336 5.33 1.87 16.12
C PRO A 336 3.95 2.32 16.63
N TYR A 337 3.10 1.34 16.98
CA TYR A 337 1.92 1.58 17.80
C TYR A 337 2.37 1.92 19.22
N THR A 338 1.97 3.08 19.73
CA THR A 338 2.52 3.62 20.98
C THR A 338 1.43 3.88 22.01
N PHE A 339 1.62 3.37 23.21
CA PHE A 339 0.77 3.65 24.37
C PHE A 339 1.61 3.95 25.60
N THR A 340 1.02 4.59 26.60
CA THR A 340 1.63 4.81 27.91
C THR A 340 0.90 4.01 28.96
N ALA A 341 1.64 3.46 29.92
CA ALA A 341 1.09 2.61 30.94
C ALA A 341 1.74 2.84 32.30
N CYS A 342 0.95 2.60 33.35
CA CYS A 342 1.40 2.67 34.74
C CYS A 342 1.38 1.29 35.38
N ASP A 343 2.39 0.98 36.20
CA ASP A 343 2.40 -0.21 37.07
C ASP A 343 1.73 0.09 38.43
N GLU A 344 1.69 -0.91 39.31
CA GLU A 344 1.11 -0.79 40.66
C GLU A 344 1.79 0.28 41.53
N SER A 345 3.08 0.56 41.29
CA SER A 345 3.81 1.63 41.98
C SER A 345 3.41 3.03 41.50
N GLY A 346 2.68 3.09 40.39
CA GLY A 346 2.29 4.32 39.71
C GLY A 346 3.38 4.88 38.81
N GLN A 347 4.48 4.16 38.57
CA GLN A 347 5.50 4.54 37.62
C GLN A 347 4.94 4.43 36.20
N CYS A 348 5.15 5.45 35.38
CA CYS A 348 4.62 5.52 34.02
C CYS A 348 5.73 5.32 32.99
N VAL A 349 5.49 4.48 31.99
CA VAL A 349 6.41 4.23 30.87
C VAL A 349 5.67 4.33 29.55
N ALA A 350 6.41 4.62 28.48
CA ALA A 350 5.93 4.40 27.12
C ALA A 350 6.09 2.93 26.74
N VAL A 351 5.24 2.42 25.86
CA VAL A 351 5.35 1.09 25.26
C VAL A 351 5.17 1.24 23.76
N THR A 352 6.16 0.81 22.99
CA THR A 352 6.14 0.83 21.52
C THR A 352 6.02 -0.59 21.01
N VAL A 353 5.03 -0.85 20.15
CA VAL A 353 4.75 -2.16 19.58
C VAL A 353 4.96 -2.11 18.07
N TYR A 354 5.79 -3.03 17.59
CA TYR A 354 6.13 -3.21 16.18
C TYR A 354 5.43 -4.45 15.62
N ASN A 355 5.57 -4.70 14.31
CA ASN A 355 5.05 -5.88 13.61
C ASN A 355 3.56 -6.20 13.92
N PHE A 356 2.73 -5.16 13.99
CA PHE A 356 1.35 -5.31 14.38
C PHE A 356 0.41 -5.28 13.16
N ALA A 357 -0.60 -6.16 13.18
CA ALA A 357 -1.62 -6.24 12.15
C ALA A 357 -2.61 -5.08 12.25
N ALA A 358 -3.39 -4.93 11.18
CA ALA A 358 -4.53 -4.05 11.07
C ALA A 358 -5.69 -4.33 12.04
N GLN A 359 -5.49 -5.09 13.11
CA GLN A 359 -6.51 -5.35 14.15
C GLN A 359 -5.91 -5.33 15.55
N PHE A 360 -4.63 -4.99 15.66
CA PHE A 360 -3.97 -4.81 16.94
C PHE A 360 -4.20 -3.41 17.50
N GLY A 361 -4.52 -3.39 18.80
CA GLY A 361 -4.84 -2.18 19.50
C GLY A 361 -4.96 -2.36 21.00
N MET A 362 -4.60 -1.31 21.75
CA MET A 362 -4.85 -1.20 23.18
C MET A 362 -5.85 -0.08 23.43
N VAL A 363 -6.66 -0.19 24.50
CA VAL A 363 -7.53 0.90 24.96
C VAL A 363 -7.15 1.32 26.37
N ILE A 364 -7.44 2.59 26.71
CA ILE A 364 -7.22 3.10 28.06
C ILE A 364 -7.99 2.25 29.07
N GLY A 365 -7.28 1.75 30.08
CA GLY A 365 -7.81 0.85 31.10
C GLY A 365 -7.56 -0.64 30.85
N ASP A 366 -7.08 -1.03 29.66
CA ASP A 366 -6.57 -2.38 29.45
C ASP A 366 -5.39 -2.65 30.38
N SER A 367 -5.31 -3.86 30.93
CA SER A 367 -4.08 -4.40 31.49
C SER A 367 -3.25 -5.05 30.40
N PHE A 368 -1.93 -4.90 30.49
CA PHE A 368 -0.99 -5.64 29.66
C PHE A 368 0.07 -6.33 30.52
N ALA A 369 0.56 -7.47 30.05
CA ALA A 369 1.81 -8.04 30.54
C ALA A 369 2.80 -8.26 29.40
N CYS A 370 4.08 -7.98 29.68
CA CYS A 370 5.18 -8.12 28.73
C CYS A 370 6.28 -8.97 29.36
N PRO A 371 6.54 -10.18 28.85
CA PRO A 371 7.66 -11.00 29.30
C PRO A 371 8.97 -10.47 28.70
N GLU A 372 10.04 -10.59 29.46
CA GLU A 372 11.41 -10.21 29.11
C GLU A 372 11.51 -8.85 28.41
N PRO A 373 10.98 -7.77 29.05
CA PRO A 373 10.86 -6.47 28.39
C PRO A 373 12.23 -5.94 27.97
N PHE A 374 12.31 -5.47 26.73
CA PHE A 374 13.44 -4.70 26.24
C PHE A 374 13.19 -3.23 26.52
N VAL A 375 14.06 -2.59 27.29
CA VAL A 375 13.89 -1.20 27.72
C VAL A 375 14.84 -0.28 26.98
N VAL A 376 14.32 0.86 26.56
CA VAL A 376 15.09 1.97 25.97
C VAL A 376 14.81 3.21 26.80
N ASP A 377 15.85 3.80 27.39
CA ASP A 377 15.74 5.08 28.09
C ASP A 377 15.98 6.22 27.09
N VAL A 378 14.90 6.91 26.73
CA VAL A 378 14.95 7.98 25.73
C VAL A 378 15.33 9.29 26.40
N SER A 379 16.40 9.92 25.92
CA SER A 379 16.84 11.25 26.33
C SER A 379 17.21 12.09 25.11
N VAL A 380 16.46 13.15 24.85
CA VAL A 380 16.66 14.04 23.70
C VAL A 380 16.33 15.48 24.07
N THR A 381 17.08 16.43 23.52
CA THR A 381 16.78 17.86 23.67
C THR A 381 16.20 18.39 22.36
N ILE A 382 15.00 18.97 22.41
CA ILE A 382 14.34 19.59 21.26
C ILE A 382 14.05 21.05 21.61
N ASP A 383 14.59 21.99 20.85
CA ASP A 383 14.43 23.44 21.08
C ASP A 383 14.68 23.83 22.55
N ASP A 384 15.83 23.41 23.09
CA ASP A 384 16.27 23.60 24.48
C ASP A 384 15.37 22.96 25.56
N LYS A 385 14.40 22.13 25.17
CA LYS A 385 13.56 21.38 26.10
C LYS A 385 14.06 19.94 26.22
N PRO A 386 14.58 19.53 27.38
CA PRO A 386 14.93 18.14 27.61
C PRO A 386 13.65 17.29 27.68
N LEU A 387 13.64 16.20 26.94
CA LEU A 387 12.60 15.19 26.91
C LEU A 387 13.24 13.89 27.38
N THR A 388 12.71 13.32 28.46
CA THR A 388 13.28 12.12 29.08
C THR A 388 12.16 11.19 29.51
N TYR A 389 12.15 9.99 28.98
CA TYR A 389 11.16 8.98 29.35
C TYR A 389 11.68 7.56 29.12
N ARG A 390 11.20 6.62 29.92
CA ARG A 390 11.48 5.19 29.78
C ARG A 390 10.48 4.55 28.81
N CYS A 391 10.97 3.71 27.90
CA CYS A 391 10.18 3.02 26.90
C CYS A 391 10.40 1.51 26.96
N ILE A 392 9.33 0.72 26.92
CA ILE A 392 9.38 -0.73 26.69
C ILE A 392 9.15 -0.97 25.20
N ARG A 393 10.15 -1.54 24.53
CA ARG A 393 10.10 -1.93 23.13
C ARG A 393 9.56 -3.36 23.00
N VAL A 394 8.51 -3.50 22.21
CA VAL A 394 7.81 -4.78 21.96
C VAL A 394 7.93 -5.09 20.48
N ALA A 395 8.70 -6.13 20.13
CA ALA A 395 8.98 -6.47 18.73
C ALA A 395 7.74 -6.94 17.95
N SER A 396 6.78 -7.59 18.62
CA SER A 396 5.57 -8.15 18.00
C SER A 396 4.44 -8.26 19.03
N PRO A 397 3.16 -8.05 18.66
CA PRO A 397 2.04 -8.16 19.59
C PRO A 397 1.88 -9.53 20.25
N GLU A 398 2.31 -10.62 19.60
CA GLU A 398 2.13 -11.99 20.12
C GLU A 398 2.83 -12.24 21.46
N ILE A 399 3.80 -11.39 21.82
CA ILE A 399 4.50 -11.48 23.11
C ILE A 399 3.68 -10.88 24.25
N LEU A 400 2.70 -10.03 23.93
CA LEU A 400 1.87 -9.34 24.91
C LEU A 400 0.70 -10.21 25.37
N VAL A 401 0.33 -9.97 26.62
CA VAL A 401 -0.95 -10.41 27.20
C VAL A 401 -1.80 -9.17 27.37
N ARG A 402 -3.07 -9.23 26.95
CA ARG A 402 -4.06 -8.16 27.11
C ARG A 402 -5.20 -8.67 27.98
N ASN A 403 -5.46 -8.02 29.12
CA ASN A 403 -6.52 -8.39 30.06
C ASN A 403 -6.47 -9.88 30.47
N GLY A 404 -5.26 -10.40 30.70
CA GLY A 404 -5.00 -11.81 31.06
C GLY A 404 -5.06 -12.81 29.91
N ARG A 405 -5.32 -12.38 28.66
CA ARG A 405 -5.32 -13.24 27.46
C ARG A 405 -4.11 -12.96 26.59
N LYS A 406 -3.35 -14.01 26.24
CA LYS A 406 -2.23 -13.91 25.29
C LYS A 406 -2.76 -13.52 23.92
N LEU A 407 -2.11 -12.57 23.25
CA LEU A 407 -2.46 -12.18 21.89
C LEU A 407 -2.02 -13.27 20.90
N GLY A 408 -2.92 -13.65 19.99
CA GLY A 408 -2.64 -14.63 18.95
C GLY A 408 -1.97 -14.01 17.72
N LYS A 409 -1.65 -14.87 16.74
CA LYS A 409 -0.95 -14.46 15.52
C LYS A 409 -1.76 -13.48 14.68
N GLU A 410 -3.08 -13.48 14.80
CA GLU A 410 -4.00 -12.55 14.13
C GLU A 410 -3.66 -11.08 14.41
N TYR A 411 -2.98 -10.78 15.52
CA TYR A 411 -2.55 -9.41 15.83
C TYR A 411 -1.17 -9.05 15.26
N VAL A 412 -0.47 -9.98 14.62
CA VAL A 412 0.87 -9.81 14.05
C VAL A 412 0.77 -9.55 12.55
N ALA A 413 1.51 -8.57 12.03
CA ALA A 413 1.60 -8.39 10.58
C ALA A 413 2.30 -9.64 9.98
N PHE A 414 1.65 -10.29 9.01
CA PHE A 414 1.86 -11.69 8.61
C PHE A 414 1.38 -12.75 9.63
N SER A 415 0.06 -12.97 9.65
CA SER A 415 -0.50 -14.33 9.73
C SER A 415 -1.93 -14.40 9.17
N ASP A 416 -2.26 -15.54 8.58
CA ASP A 416 -3.62 -15.93 8.21
C ASP A 416 -4.60 -15.76 9.38
N ALA A 417 -5.75 -15.12 9.14
CA ALA A 417 -6.89 -15.21 10.02
C ALA A 417 -8.20 -15.41 9.24
N LYS A 418 -8.69 -16.65 9.29
CA LYS A 418 -10.08 -17.04 9.06
C LYS A 418 -11.00 -16.32 10.04
N PHE A 419 -12.24 -16.02 9.62
CA PHE A 419 -13.37 -15.89 10.55
C PHE A 419 -14.66 -16.51 9.97
N ASP A 420 -15.27 -17.36 10.79
CA ASP A 420 -16.58 -17.99 10.56
C ASP A 420 -17.65 -17.32 11.44
N MET A 421 -18.79 -16.94 10.82
CA MET A 421 -20.22 -17.21 11.17
C MET A 421 -20.76 -16.69 12.54
N LEU A 422 -21.96 -16.10 12.76
CA LEU A 422 -23.34 -16.12 12.18
C LEU A 422 -24.21 -15.00 12.90
N PRO A 423 -25.56 -15.00 13.03
CA PRO A 423 -26.58 -14.26 12.23
C PRO A 423 -27.61 -13.38 13.03
N GLU A 424 -27.98 -12.17 12.59
CA GLU A 424 -29.07 -11.42 13.28
C GLU A 424 -30.13 -10.75 12.38
N LEU A 425 -30.16 -11.02 11.07
CA LEU A 425 -31.04 -10.26 10.18
C LEU A 425 -32.46 -10.80 9.95
N LEU A 426 -32.86 -11.93 10.56
CA LEU A 426 -34.20 -12.49 10.33
C LEU A 426 -35.27 -12.01 11.34
N PHE A 427 -34.88 -11.37 12.44
CA PHE A 427 -35.81 -10.96 13.50
C PHE A 427 -36.34 -9.52 13.36
N ILE A 428 -35.62 -8.64 12.65
CA ILE A 428 -35.94 -7.20 12.63
C ILE A 428 -37.06 -6.86 11.62
N THR A 429 -37.24 -7.67 10.58
CA THR A 429 -38.22 -7.36 9.51
C THR A 429 -39.67 -7.65 9.91
N LEU A 430 -39.92 -8.41 10.97
CA LEU A 430 -41.28 -8.79 11.39
C LEU A 430 -41.84 -7.93 12.54
N ALA A 431 -41.07 -6.98 13.07
CA ALA A 431 -41.46 -6.22 14.26
C ALA A 431 -42.01 -4.80 13.99
N VAL A 432 -41.91 -4.26 12.77
CA VAL A 432 -42.04 -2.80 12.55
C VAL A 432 -43.32 -2.35 11.83
N PHE A 433 -44.10 -3.22 11.15
CA PHE A 433 -45.31 -2.76 10.43
C PHE A 433 -46.49 -3.75 10.50
N PRO A 434 -47.38 -3.63 11.50
CA PRO A 434 -48.59 -4.45 11.60
C PRO A 434 -49.74 -3.74 10.86
N GLY A 435 -49.76 -3.78 9.53
CA GLY A 435 -50.92 -3.20 8.82
C GLY A 435 -50.92 -3.07 7.30
N LEU A 436 -49.82 -3.36 6.60
CA LEU A 436 -49.84 -3.34 5.12
C LEU A 436 -49.98 -4.77 4.57
N GLU A 437 -50.95 -5.01 3.70
CA GLU A 437 -51.15 -6.31 3.09
C GLU A 437 -49.91 -6.74 2.29
N ARG A 438 -49.29 -7.85 2.74
CA ARG A 438 -48.08 -8.50 2.18
C ARG A 438 -48.04 -8.60 0.66
N ARG A 439 -49.21 -8.69 0.01
CA ARG A 439 -49.34 -8.86 -1.44
C ARG A 439 -48.96 -7.61 -2.22
N VAL A 440 -49.34 -6.41 -1.77
CA VAL A 440 -49.10 -5.16 -2.51
C VAL A 440 -47.61 -4.82 -2.55
N LEU A 441 -46.89 -5.05 -1.44
CA LEU A 441 -45.44 -4.85 -1.39
C LEU A 441 -44.68 -5.83 -2.27
N ILE A 442 -45.13 -7.09 -2.33
CA ILE A 442 -44.54 -8.14 -3.18
C ILE A 442 -44.80 -7.83 -4.66
N TYR A 443 -45.99 -7.37 -5.03
CA TYR A 443 -46.28 -7.00 -6.43
C TYR A 443 -45.53 -5.75 -6.89
N LEU A 444 -45.37 -4.73 -6.05
CA LEU A 444 -44.53 -3.57 -6.38
C LEU A 444 -43.04 -3.95 -6.50
N LEU A 445 -42.52 -4.80 -5.60
CA LEU A 445 -41.15 -5.31 -5.70
C LEU A 445 -40.96 -6.15 -6.96
N LEU A 446 -41.90 -7.04 -7.29
CA LEU A 446 -41.82 -7.87 -8.49
C LEU A 446 -41.94 -7.06 -9.78
N PHE A 447 -42.75 -5.99 -9.79
CA PHE A 447 -42.90 -5.12 -10.95
C PHE A 447 -41.64 -4.28 -11.21
N VAL A 448 -41.05 -3.68 -10.15
CA VAL A 448 -39.77 -2.95 -10.25
C VAL A 448 -38.62 -3.88 -10.62
N MET A 449 -38.61 -5.12 -10.09
CA MET A 449 -37.62 -6.12 -10.49
C MET A 449 -37.77 -6.57 -11.95
N ALA A 450 -39.00 -6.70 -12.45
CA ALA A 450 -39.25 -7.10 -13.84
C ALA A 450 -38.86 -6.02 -14.86
N GLU A 451 -39.14 -4.74 -14.60
CA GLU A 451 -38.67 -3.64 -15.47
C GLU A 451 -37.14 -3.53 -15.46
N ALA A 452 -36.51 -3.67 -14.29
CA ALA A 452 -35.06 -3.70 -14.16
C ALA A 452 -34.42 -4.90 -14.90
N GLU A 453 -35.07 -6.07 -14.90
CA GLU A 453 -34.56 -7.29 -15.54
C GLU A 453 -34.70 -7.26 -17.08
N VAL A 454 -35.75 -6.60 -17.62
CA VAL A 454 -35.95 -6.39 -19.06
C VAL A 454 -34.95 -5.37 -19.64
N GLU A 455 -34.71 -4.25 -18.94
CA GLU A 455 -33.70 -3.25 -19.35
C GLU A 455 -32.26 -3.76 -19.14
N TYR A 456 -32.01 -4.55 -18.09
CA TYR A 456 -30.73 -5.20 -17.85
C TYR A 456 -30.38 -6.24 -18.93
N SER A 457 -31.36 -7.03 -19.35
CA SER A 457 -31.19 -8.01 -20.43
C SER A 457 -30.98 -7.33 -21.79
N SER A 458 -31.67 -6.22 -22.07
CA SER A 458 -31.48 -5.46 -23.32
C SER A 458 -30.14 -4.71 -23.36
N ARG A 459 -29.62 -4.23 -22.22
CA ARG A 459 -28.31 -3.57 -22.10
C ARG A 459 -27.12 -4.53 -22.27
N ILE A 460 -27.18 -5.71 -21.65
CA ILE A 460 -26.16 -6.75 -21.87
C ILE A 460 -26.19 -7.24 -23.32
N ALA A 461 -27.38 -7.36 -23.92
CA ALA A 461 -27.51 -7.65 -25.34
C ALA A 461 -26.98 -6.52 -26.26
N ALA A 462 -26.91 -5.28 -25.76
CA ALA A 462 -26.36 -4.11 -26.46
C ALA A 462 -24.84 -3.91 -26.26
N GLY A 463 -24.19 -4.72 -25.42
CA GLY A 463 -22.73 -4.65 -25.23
C GLY A 463 -22.21 -3.42 -24.47
N GLU A 464 -22.99 -2.83 -23.56
CA GLU A 464 -22.58 -1.67 -22.74
C GLU A 464 -22.52 -2.04 -21.24
N TRP A 465 -21.39 -1.77 -20.59
CA TRP A 465 -21.19 -1.89 -19.14
C TRP A 465 -21.17 -0.52 -18.46
N ARG A 466 -21.63 -0.48 -17.20
CA ARG A 466 -21.58 0.72 -16.35
C ARG A 466 -20.56 0.56 -15.23
N LEU A 467 -19.65 1.52 -15.15
CA LEU A 467 -18.61 1.61 -14.13
C LEU A 467 -18.89 2.82 -13.23
N THR A 468 -18.97 2.60 -11.92
CA THR A 468 -19.04 3.69 -10.94
C THR A 468 -17.75 3.75 -10.14
N LEU A 469 -17.14 4.93 -10.08
CA LEU A 469 -15.92 5.20 -9.35
C LEU A 469 -16.19 6.20 -8.22
N LEU A 470 -15.62 5.94 -7.04
CA LEU A 470 -15.72 6.80 -5.87
C LEU A 470 -14.30 7.09 -5.33
N SER A 471 -13.91 8.36 -5.26
CA SER A 471 -12.71 8.81 -4.56
C SER A 471 -13.10 9.44 -3.23
N PHE A 472 -12.45 9.04 -2.14
CA PHE A 472 -12.71 9.64 -0.83
C PHE A 472 -11.49 9.62 0.10
N ASN A 473 -10.94 10.80 0.38
CA ASN A 473 -10.00 10.98 1.49
C ASN A 473 -10.75 11.05 2.83
N LEU A 474 -10.49 10.09 3.69
CA LEU A 474 -11.18 9.88 4.95
C LEU A 474 -10.64 10.74 6.10
N ASN A 475 -9.48 11.39 5.95
CA ASN A 475 -8.79 12.12 7.01
C ASN A 475 -8.79 11.37 8.35
N ARG A 476 -8.50 10.06 8.28
CA ARG A 476 -8.42 9.14 9.41
C ARG A 476 -9.70 9.02 10.24
N GLN A 477 -10.85 9.39 9.67
CA GLN A 477 -12.16 9.23 10.29
C GLN A 477 -12.67 7.80 10.12
N THR A 478 -13.30 7.27 11.16
CA THR A 478 -13.87 5.92 11.15
C THR A 478 -15.22 5.89 10.44
N ALA A 479 -15.57 4.73 9.89
CA ALA A 479 -16.87 4.53 9.27
C ALA A 479 -18.03 4.76 10.26
N PRO A 480 -19.17 5.30 9.80
CA PRO A 480 -20.35 5.46 10.63
C PRO A 480 -20.88 4.11 11.12
N LYS A 481 -21.34 4.07 12.38
CA LYS A 481 -21.88 2.84 13.01
C LYS A 481 -23.19 2.39 12.38
N GLU A 482 -24.00 3.31 11.87
CA GLU A 482 -25.28 3.01 11.23
C GLU A 482 -25.08 2.67 9.75
N THR A 483 -25.47 1.47 9.32
CA THR A 483 -25.31 1.05 7.91
C THR A 483 -26.18 1.88 6.95
N GLU A 484 -27.28 2.48 7.41
CA GLU A 484 -28.09 3.39 6.57
C GLU A 484 -27.33 4.62 6.13
N LYS A 485 -26.34 5.09 6.91
CA LYS A 485 -25.46 6.20 6.50
C LYS A 485 -24.57 5.85 5.32
N MET A 486 -24.42 4.57 4.96
CA MET A 486 -23.74 4.18 3.73
C MET A 486 -24.60 4.46 2.48
N ARG A 487 -25.92 4.64 2.63
CA ARG A 487 -26.83 4.93 1.51
C ARG A 487 -26.46 6.20 0.78
N VAL A 488 -25.96 7.20 1.51
CA VAL A 488 -25.62 8.52 0.96
C VAL A 488 -24.55 8.46 -0.15
N PHE A 489 -23.68 7.45 -0.16
CA PHE A 489 -22.65 7.28 -1.19
C PHE A 489 -23.22 6.72 -2.51
N PHE A 490 -24.35 6.01 -2.40
CA PHE A 490 -24.94 5.17 -3.42
C PHE A 490 -26.47 5.26 -3.29
N THR A 491 -26.99 6.46 -3.55
CA THR A 491 -28.40 6.85 -3.34
C THR A 491 -29.30 6.52 -4.53
N ASP A 492 -28.75 6.05 -5.65
CA ASP A 492 -29.40 6.21 -6.95
C ASP A 492 -29.62 4.87 -7.67
N GLU A 493 -30.65 4.81 -8.53
CA GLU A 493 -30.83 3.77 -9.55
C GLU A 493 -29.53 3.50 -10.33
N GLU A 494 -28.69 4.52 -10.52
CA GLU A 494 -27.40 4.39 -11.20
C GLU A 494 -26.50 3.34 -10.57
N THR A 495 -26.42 3.26 -9.23
CA THR A 495 -25.55 2.29 -8.56
C THR A 495 -26.06 0.86 -8.73
N GLU A 496 -27.37 0.66 -8.70
CA GLU A 496 -27.98 -0.65 -8.94
C GLU A 496 -27.81 -1.08 -10.40
N ARG A 497 -27.70 -0.11 -11.32
CA ARG A 497 -27.44 -0.34 -12.73
C ARG A 497 -25.96 -0.53 -13.08
N SER A 498 -25.03 -0.28 -12.15
CA SER A 498 -23.60 -0.51 -12.35
C SER A 498 -23.28 -1.99 -12.46
N ASP A 499 -22.33 -2.32 -13.33
CA ASP A 499 -21.79 -3.66 -13.50
C ASP A 499 -20.53 -3.83 -12.65
N MET A 500 -19.78 -2.73 -12.47
CA MET A 500 -18.63 -2.64 -11.59
C MET A 500 -18.63 -1.35 -10.77
N ILE A 501 -18.14 -1.44 -9.53
CA ILE A 501 -17.94 -0.30 -8.62
C ILE A 501 -16.51 -0.32 -8.11
N VAL A 502 -15.83 0.82 -8.19
CA VAL A 502 -14.45 1.01 -7.74
C VAL A 502 -14.42 2.11 -6.71
N ILE A 503 -13.80 1.84 -5.55
CA ILE A 503 -13.69 2.82 -4.46
C ILE A 503 -12.21 2.99 -4.13
N GLY A 504 -11.68 4.20 -4.29
CA GLY A 504 -10.35 4.61 -3.87
C GLY A 504 -10.44 5.43 -2.58
N LEU A 505 -9.88 4.89 -1.49
CA LEU A 505 -9.86 5.53 -0.18
C LEU A 505 -8.44 6.02 0.13
N GLN A 506 -8.32 7.24 0.67
CA GLN A 506 -7.08 7.81 1.18
C GLN A 506 -7.21 8.15 2.66
N GLU A 507 -6.11 8.10 3.40
CA GLU A 507 -6.07 8.33 4.85
C GLU A 507 -7.05 7.48 5.67
N VAL A 508 -7.21 6.20 5.31
CA VAL A 508 -7.95 5.21 6.11
C VAL A 508 -7.39 5.18 7.54
N SER A 509 -8.29 5.20 8.53
CA SER A 509 -7.89 5.32 9.93
C SER A 509 -7.21 4.06 10.47
N HIS A 510 -6.07 4.24 11.12
CA HIS A 510 -5.46 3.19 11.94
C HIS A 510 -6.28 2.84 13.20
N THR A 511 -7.37 3.56 13.49
CA THR A 511 -8.29 3.20 14.59
C THR A 511 -9.24 2.06 14.22
N GLU A 512 -9.39 1.73 12.93
CA GLU A 512 -10.08 0.51 12.47
C GLU A 512 -9.36 -0.74 12.96
N LEU A 513 -8.06 -0.62 13.24
CA LEU A 513 -7.25 -1.67 13.84
C LEU A 513 -7.52 -1.86 15.34
N LEU A 514 -8.34 -1.00 15.96
CA LEU A 514 -8.65 -1.03 17.39
C LEU A 514 -10.04 -1.63 17.68
N GLY A 515 -10.62 -2.35 16.71
CA GLY A 515 -11.91 -3.03 16.83
C GLY A 515 -13.11 -2.24 16.30
N ALA A 516 -12.91 -1.08 15.70
CA ALA A 516 -13.94 -0.42 14.90
C ALA A 516 -14.10 -1.14 13.55
N GLU A 517 -15.33 -1.35 13.10
CA GLU A 517 -15.57 -2.03 11.82
C GLU A 517 -15.00 -1.19 10.66
N PRO A 518 -14.10 -1.75 9.82
CA PRO A 518 -13.43 -0.98 8.76
C PRO A 518 -14.38 -0.40 7.71
N TRP A 519 -14.01 0.73 7.10
CA TRP A 519 -14.72 1.28 5.93
C TRP A 519 -14.90 0.24 4.83
N SER A 520 -13.89 -0.58 4.56
CA SER A 520 -13.94 -1.64 3.55
C SER A 520 -14.96 -2.72 3.90
N ALA A 521 -15.11 -3.09 5.17
CA ALA A 521 -16.13 -4.03 5.63
C ALA A 521 -17.55 -3.44 5.49
N ARG A 522 -17.71 -2.14 5.75
CA ARG A 522 -19.00 -1.42 5.61
C ARG A 522 -19.43 -1.29 4.15
N PHE A 523 -18.54 -0.86 3.27
CA PHE A 523 -18.81 -0.82 1.83
C PHE A 523 -19.12 -2.21 1.29
N LYS A 524 -18.34 -3.22 1.69
CA LYS A 524 -18.59 -4.62 1.33
C LYS A 524 -20.00 -5.02 1.76
N LYS A 525 -20.35 -4.89 3.04
CA LYS A 525 -21.70 -5.24 3.55
C LYS A 525 -22.81 -4.55 2.76
N TYR A 526 -22.66 -3.26 2.47
CA TYR A 526 -23.65 -2.46 1.76
C TYR A 526 -23.83 -2.86 0.29
N LEU A 527 -22.74 -3.03 -0.45
CA LEU A 527 -22.77 -3.37 -1.88
C LEU A 527 -23.11 -4.84 -2.12
N CYS A 528 -22.64 -5.73 -1.24
CA CYS A 528 -22.96 -7.16 -1.28
C CYS A 528 -24.44 -7.47 -1.05
N ALA A 529 -25.14 -6.63 -0.30
CA ALA A 529 -26.59 -6.69 -0.17
C ALA A 529 -27.33 -6.36 -1.47
N ARG A 530 -26.65 -5.73 -2.44
CA ARG A 530 -27.17 -5.31 -3.76
C ARG A 530 -26.64 -6.14 -4.93
N GLY A 531 -26.14 -7.34 -4.65
CA GLY A 531 -25.70 -8.29 -5.69
C GLY A 531 -24.28 -8.09 -6.21
N PHE A 532 -23.50 -7.17 -5.62
CA PHE A 532 -22.09 -7.03 -5.94
C PHE A 532 -21.22 -8.03 -5.16
N ILE A 533 -20.14 -8.46 -5.80
CA ILE A 533 -19.13 -9.36 -5.26
C ILE A 533 -17.83 -8.58 -5.19
N LYS A 534 -17.19 -8.53 -4.01
CA LYS A 534 -15.85 -7.94 -3.89
C LYS A 534 -14.85 -8.82 -4.66
N LEU A 535 -14.11 -8.21 -5.59
CA LEU A 535 -12.99 -8.86 -6.25
C LEU A 535 -11.77 -8.78 -5.33
N SER A 536 -11.40 -9.92 -4.76
CA SER A 536 -10.19 -10.09 -3.98
C SER A 536 -9.11 -10.76 -4.82
N LEU A 537 -7.94 -10.17 -4.77
CA LEU A 537 -6.69 -10.69 -5.29
C LEU A 537 -6.02 -11.57 -4.20
N SER A 538 -5.03 -12.38 -4.59
CA SER A 538 -4.23 -13.15 -3.64
C SER A 538 -3.52 -12.26 -2.64
N TRP A 539 -3.06 -12.84 -1.53
CA TRP A 539 -2.33 -12.13 -0.47
C TRP A 539 -1.07 -11.40 -0.97
N ALA A 540 -0.54 -11.83 -2.12
CA ALA A 540 0.62 -11.26 -2.78
C ALA A 540 0.26 -9.93 -3.51
N SER A 541 -0.98 -9.81 -3.96
CA SER A 541 -1.47 -8.73 -4.81
C SER A 541 -2.46 -7.83 -4.06
N GLN A 542 -1.98 -7.13 -3.03
CA GLN A 542 -2.87 -6.34 -2.16
C GLN A 542 -3.23 -4.99 -2.77
N LEU A 543 -4.50 -4.61 -2.66
CA LEU A 543 -5.00 -3.27 -2.99
C LEU A 543 -4.91 -2.31 -1.79
N TRP A 544 -3.76 -2.32 -1.12
CA TRP A 544 -3.52 -1.53 0.09
C TRP A 544 -2.11 -0.98 0.11
N LEU A 545 -1.96 0.30 0.46
CA LEU A 545 -0.67 0.97 0.56
C LEU A 545 -0.70 2.02 1.68
N GLY A 546 -0.07 1.70 2.81
CA GLY A 546 -0.08 2.59 3.97
C GLY A 546 -1.51 2.88 4.38
N SER A 547 -1.93 4.13 4.43
CA SER A 547 -3.32 4.49 4.74
C SER A 547 -4.23 4.62 3.50
N ASN A 548 -3.86 4.06 2.34
CA ASN A 548 -4.67 4.12 1.12
C ASN A 548 -5.16 2.72 0.74
N GLU A 549 -6.38 2.62 0.22
CA GLU A 549 -7.02 1.33 -0.13
C GLU A 549 -7.81 1.48 -1.43
N MET A 550 -7.80 0.43 -2.27
CA MET A 550 -8.72 0.29 -3.40
C MET A 550 -9.65 -0.90 -3.17
N LEU A 551 -10.93 -0.70 -3.40
CA LEU A 551 -11.95 -1.75 -3.40
C LEU A 551 -12.54 -1.86 -4.80
N VAL A 552 -12.58 -3.08 -5.32
CA VAL A 552 -13.22 -3.37 -6.61
C VAL A 552 -14.36 -4.35 -6.38
N PHE A 553 -15.53 -4.00 -6.88
CA PHE A 553 -16.75 -4.79 -6.80
C PHE A 553 -17.29 -5.02 -8.21
N ALA A 554 -17.80 -6.22 -8.47
CA ALA A 554 -18.42 -6.55 -9.74
C ALA A 554 -19.67 -7.41 -9.54
N LYS A 555 -20.61 -7.35 -10.47
CA LYS A 555 -21.74 -8.28 -10.51
C LYS A 555 -21.29 -9.66 -10.98
N ASN A 556 -22.05 -10.70 -10.64
CA ASN A 556 -21.71 -12.09 -10.94
C ASN A 556 -21.47 -12.36 -12.44
N HIS A 557 -22.19 -11.67 -13.34
CA HIS A 557 -22.05 -11.83 -14.79
C HIS A 557 -20.73 -11.30 -15.36
N VAL A 558 -20.01 -10.45 -14.62
CA VAL A 558 -18.69 -9.92 -15.02
C VAL A 558 -17.60 -10.97 -14.81
N LEU A 559 -17.73 -11.83 -13.80
CA LEU A 559 -16.68 -12.77 -13.40
C LEU A 559 -16.21 -13.70 -14.54
N PRO A 560 -17.09 -14.29 -15.37
CA PRO A 560 -16.67 -15.19 -16.44
C PRO A 560 -15.86 -14.51 -17.55
N SER A 561 -15.92 -13.18 -17.70
CA SER A 561 -15.14 -12.50 -18.75
C SER A 561 -13.72 -12.14 -18.31
N ILE A 562 -13.43 -12.18 -17.01
CA ILE A 562 -12.10 -11.89 -16.46
C ILE A 562 -11.15 -13.04 -16.84
N LEU A 563 -10.07 -12.68 -17.52
CA LEU A 563 -8.97 -13.60 -17.84
C LEU A 563 -7.91 -13.58 -16.75
N LYS A 564 -7.52 -12.38 -16.31
CA LYS A 564 -6.41 -12.18 -15.37
C LYS A 564 -6.63 -10.90 -14.60
N MET A 565 -6.23 -10.89 -13.34
CA MET A 565 -6.10 -9.67 -12.56
C MET A 565 -4.66 -9.50 -12.09
N GLU A 566 -4.21 -8.25 -12.02
CA GLU A 566 -2.88 -7.90 -11.54
C GLU A 566 -2.98 -6.67 -10.66
N SER A 567 -2.10 -6.53 -9.67
CA SER A 567 -1.98 -5.30 -8.91
C SER A 567 -0.55 -4.81 -8.81
N ARG A 568 -0.40 -3.50 -8.63
CA ARG A 568 0.87 -2.82 -8.40
C ARG A 568 0.70 -1.71 -7.40
N PHE A 569 1.78 -1.37 -6.73
CA PHE A 569 1.86 -0.17 -5.91
C PHE A 569 3.11 0.62 -6.26
N VAL A 570 2.98 1.94 -6.25
CA VAL A 570 4.09 2.88 -6.36
C VAL A 570 4.13 3.65 -5.05
N ARG A 571 5.30 3.66 -4.39
CA ARG A 571 5.50 4.41 -3.16
C ARG A 571 6.29 5.68 -3.48
N ASN A 572 5.92 6.81 -2.91
CA ASN A 572 6.55 8.08 -3.25
C ASN A 572 7.63 8.52 -2.23
N MET A 573 8.04 7.63 -1.32
CA MET A 573 9.09 7.88 -0.31
C MET A 573 10.22 6.85 -0.46
N PHE A 574 11.47 7.24 -0.14
CA PHE A 574 12.64 6.35 -0.23
C PHE A 574 12.77 5.64 -1.60
N TRP A 575 12.78 6.41 -2.70
CA TRP A 575 12.93 5.85 -4.06
C TRP A 575 11.94 4.69 -4.38
N GLY A 576 10.70 4.69 -3.90
CA GLY A 576 9.77 3.58 -4.18
C GLY A 576 9.69 2.48 -3.13
N ILE A 577 10.49 2.53 -2.07
CA ILE A 577 10.64 1.42 -1.12
C ILE A 577 9.78 1.63 0.15
N ALA A 578 9.53 2.88 0.58
CA ALA A 578 8.79 3.21 1.80
C ALA A 578 7.74 4.31 1.58
N GLY A 579 6.96 4.66 2.60
CA GLY A 579 6.01 5.79 2.57
C GLY A 579 4.53 5.41 2.49
N HIS A 580 3.68 6.30 3.02
CA HIS A 580 2.23 6.17 3.04
C HIS A 580 1.52 6.94 1.91
N LYS A 581 2.26 7.76 1.14
CA LYS A 581 1.81 8.45 -0.08
C LYS A 581 2.29 7.66 -1.30
N GLY A 582 1.48 7.61 -2.35
CA GLY A 582 1.73 6.74 -3.49
C GLY A 582 0.45 6.40 -4.27
N ALA A 583 0.52 5.34 -5.06
CA ALA A 583 -0.60 4.87 -5.86
C ALA A 583 -0.75 3.34 -5.80
N ILE A 584 -1.98 2.88 -5.95
CA ILE A 584 -2.37 1.48 -6.05
C ILE A 584 -3.02 1.30 -7.43
N GLY A 585 -2.55 0.33 -8.20
CA GLY A 585 -3.09 -0.03 -9.51
C GLY A 585 -3.69 -1.43 -9.48
N ALA A 586 -4.85 -1.60 -10.09
CA ALA A 586 -5.47 -2.90 -10.36
C ALA A 586 -5.77 -3.00 -11.87
N LYS A 587 -5.15 -3.94 -12.55
CA LYS A 587 -5.42 -4.23 -13.96
C LYS A 587 -6.30 -5.48 -14.05
N ILE A 588 -7.39 -5.38 -14.78
CA ILE A 588 -8.29 -6.50 -15.09
C ILE A 588 -8.21 -6.72 -16.60
N THR A 589 -7.62 -7.83 -17.00
CA THR A 589 -7.57 -8.26 -18.40
C THR A 589 -8.77 -9.18 -18.65
N PHE A 590 -9.49 -8.94 -19.74
CA PHE A 590 -10.63 -9.72 -20.17
C PHE A 590 -10.23 -10.76 -21.22
N LYS A 591 -11.08 -11.77 -21.42
CA LYS A 591 -10.83 -12.90 -22.32
C LYS A 591 -10.75 -12.54 -23.80
N ASP A 592 -11.29 -11.40 -24.20
CA ASP A 592 -11.16 -10.87 -25.57
C ASP A 592 -9.84 -10.10 -25.80
N GLY A 593 -8.97 -10.04 -24.79
CA GLY A 593 -7.69 -9.35 -24.82
C GLY A 593 -7.76 -7.88 -24.39
N SER A 594 -8.97 -7.32 -24.22
CA SER A 594 -9.12 -5.96 -23.72
C SER A 594 -8.79 -5.86 -22.22
N TYR A 595 -8.56 -4.66 -21.70
CA TYR A 595 -8.30 -4.47 -20.27
C TYR A 595 -8.97 -3.22 -19.67
N LEU A 596 -9.14 -3.27 -18.34
CA LEU A 596 -9.50 -2.15 -17.48
C LEU A 596 -8.40 -1.95 -16.43
N LEU A 597 -7.68 -0.82 -16.51
CA LEU A 597 -6.67 -0.41 -15.53
C LEU A 597 -7.26 0.65 -14.60
N LEU A 598 -7.32 0.33 -13.31
CA LEU A 598 -7.81 1.19 -12.25
C LEU A 598 -6.61 1.68 -11.43
N ILE A 599 -6.48 2.98 -11.22
CA ILE A 599 -5.39 3.57 -10.42
C ILE A 599 -6.01 4.48 -9.36
N THR A 600 -5.75 4.22 -8.08
CA THR A 600 -6.01 5.20 -7.02
C THR A 600 -4.70 5.81 -6.52
N CYS A 601 -4.64 7.12 -6.32
CA CYS A 601 -3.44 7.79 -5.81
C CYS A 601 -3.71 8.73 -4.64
N HIS A 602 -2.61 9.05 -3.95
CA HIS A 602 -2.53 10.08 -2.94
C HIS A 602 -1.21 10.85 -3.13
N LEU A 603 -1.30 11.99 -3.83
CA LEU A 603 -0.13 12.77 -4.23
C LEU A 603 0.30 13.80 -3.16
N ALA A 604 1.47 14.39 -3.35
CA ALA A 604 2.10 15.33 -2.43
C ALA A 604 1.16 16.47 -1.99
N PRO A 605 1.02 16.70 -0.67
CA PRO A 605 0.20 17.77 -0.14
C PRO A 605 0.92 19.13 -0.26
N ASN A 606 0.17 20.19 0.05
CA ASN A 606 0.58 21.61 0.09
C ASN A 606 0.52 22.31 -1.27
N PHE A 607 0.31 23.62 -1.21
CA PHE A 607 0.08 24.46 -2.39
C PHE A 607 1.31 24.51 -3.30
N GLU A 608 2.50 24.68 -2.71
CA GLU A 608 3.79 24.89 -3.38
C GLU A 608 4.33 23.63 -4.07
N ALA A 609 3.76 22.47 -3.79
CA ALA A 609 4.26 21.17 -4.23
C ALA A 609 3.83 20.76 -5.66
N LEU A 610 3.42 21.71 -6.53
CA LEU A 610 2.94 21.42 -7.89
C LEU A 610 3.95 20.59 -8.71
N ASN A 611 5.21 21.01 -8.75
CA ASN A 611 6.26 20.28 -9.47
C ASN A 611 6.51 18.89 -8.90
N ARG A 612 6.29 18.70 -7.59
CA ARG A 612 6.39 17.39 -6.94
C ARG A 612 5.22 16.49 -7.36
N ARG A 613 3.98 17.00 -7.38
CA ARG A 613 2.81 16.25 -7.88
C ARG A 613 2.98 15.81 -9.32
N ILE A 614 3.50 16.70 -10.19
CA ILE A 614 3.81 16.36 -11.59
C ILE A 614 4.85 15.22 -11.66
N LYS A 615 5.92 15.28 -10.88
CA LYS A 615 6.91 14.19 -10.81
C LYS A 615 6.30 12.88 -10.29
N GLU A 616 5.49 12.95 -9.24
CA GLU A 616 4.81 11.77 -8.67
C GLU A 616 3.79 11.17 -9.64
N PHE A 617 3.12 11.97 -10.47
CA PHE A 617 2.32 11.51 -11.61
C PHE A 617 3.17 10.68 -12.57
N HIS A 618 4.30 11.22 -13.05
CA HIS A 618 5.18 10.52 -13.99
C HIS A 618 5.75 9.23 -13.39
N TRP A 619 6.20 9.26 -12.13
CA TRP A 619 6.65 8.06 -11.41
C TRP A 619 5.53 7.01 -11.30
N THR A 620 4.31 7.44 -11.01
CA THR A 620 3.15 6.54 -10.96
C THR A 620 2.87 5.95 -12.33
N GLN A 621 2.83 6.77 -13.37
CA GLN A 621 2.63 6.34 -14.75
C GLN A 621 3.67 5.30 -15.18
N ASP A 622 4.94 5.51 -14.84
CA ASP A 622 6.02 4.57 -15.17
C ASP A 622 5.99 3.28 -14.34
N GLY A 623 5.62 3.39 -13.06
CA GLY A 623 5.48 2.26 -12.14
C GLY A 623 4.26 1.38 -12.43
N MET A 624 3.18 1.98 -12.96
CA MET A 624 1.94 1.31 -13.34
C MET A 624 1.97 0.66 -14.74
N LYS A 625 3.15 0.60 -15.39
CA LYS A 625 3.35 -0.21 -16.62
C LYS A 625 3.46 -1.70 -16.27
N PHE A 626 2.39 -2.46 -16.49
CA PHE A 626 2.34 -3.93 -16.32
C PHE A 626 3.16 -4.61 -17.44
N LEU A 627 4.08 -5.52 -17.09
CA LEU A 627 5.17 -6.01 -17.96
C LEU A 627 4.73 -6.69 -19.28
N GLU A 628 3.47 -7.10 -19.41
CA GLU A 628 2.92 -7.66 -20.66
C GLU A 628 2.51 -6.58 -21.69
N SER A 629 2.59 -5.29 -21.37
CA SER A 629 2.16 -4.19 -22.24
C SER A 629 3.24 -3.64 -23.18
N GLN A 630 4.29 -4.40 -23.50
CA GLN A 630 5.21 -4.01 -24.58
C GLN A 630 4.64 -4.32 -25.97
N GLU A 631 3.45 -4.93 -26.07
CA GLU A 631 2.73 -5.04 -27.34
C GLU A 631 1.22 -4.73 -27.11
N SER A 632 0.77 -3.57 -27.60
CA SER A 632 -0.56 -3.39 -28.23
C SER A 632 -1.80 -3.91 -27.48
N GLY A 633 -2.08 -3.40 -26.27
CA GLY A 633 -3.35 -3.68 -25.57
C GLY A 633 -4.40 -2.60 -25.82
N THR A 634 -5.57 -2.97 -26.34
CA THR A 634 -6.77 -2.10 -26.39
C THR A 634 -7.47 -2.10 -25.03
N GLY A 635 -7.79 -0.95 -24.45
CA GLY A 635 -8.44 -0.91 -23.13
C GLY A 635 -8.67 0.47 -22.53
N TYR A 636 -9.15 0.45 -21.29
CA TYR A 636 -9.51 1.63 -20.51
C TYR A 636 -8.53 1.82 -19.35
N THR A 637 -8.16 3.06 -19.06
CA THR A 637 -7.50 3.42 -17.80
C THR A 637 -8.36 4.44 -17.08
N PHE A 638 -8.68 4.19 -15.80
CA PHE A 638 -9.32 5.14 -14.90
C PHE A 638 -8.38 5.47 -13.75
N TRP A 639 -8.18 6.77 -13.50
CA TRP A 639 -7.32 7.28 -12.44
C TRP A 639 -8.15 8.13 -11.49
N LEU A 640 -8.20 7.75 -10.23
CA LEU A 640 -8.97 8.42 -9.18
C LEU A 640 -8.11 8.71 -7.94
N GLY A 641 -8.53 9.60 -7.06
CA GLY A 641 -7.87 9.79 -5.76
C GLY A 641 -7.76 11.24 -5.32
N ASP A 642 -7.09 11.42 -4.16
CA ASP A 642 -6.64 12.73 -3.69
C ASP A 642 -5.34 13.11 -4.43
N MET A 643 -5.53 13.79 -5.55
CA MET A 643 -4.43 14.28 -6.38
C MET A 643 -3.81 15.56 -5.83
N ASN A 644 -4.41 16.18 -4.81
CA ASN A 644 -3.88 17.34 -4.07
C ASN A 644 -3.54 18.58 -4.91
N PHE A 645 -4.01 18.68 -6.16
CA PHE A 645 -3.91 19.92 -6.94
C PHE A 645 -4.81 21.00 -6.32
N ARG A 646 -4.31 22.24 -6.30
CA ARG A 646 -4.93 23.34 -5.56
C ARG A 646 -5.49 24.40 -6.49
N ALA A 647 -6.50 25.12 -6.02
CA ALA A 647 -6.89 26.37 -6.65
C ALA A 647 -5.81 27.43 -6.40
N GLU A 648 -5.50 28.25 -7.40
CA GLU A 648 -4.48 29.30 -7.36
C GLU A 648 -5.02 30.68 -7.78
N ASN A 649 -4.24 31.72 -7.49
CA ASN A 649 -4.50 33.10 -7.87
C ASN A 649 -5.77 33.73 -7.26
N LEU A 650 -6.28 33.20 -6.13
CA LEU A 650 -7.41 33.74 -5.39
C LEU A 650 -7.17 33.64 -3.86
N ALA A 651 -7.59 34.66 -3.11
CA ALA A 651 -7.60 34.61 -1.65
C ALA A 651 -8.74 33.72 -1.13
N ALA A 652 -8.56 33.06 0.02
CA ALA A 652 -9.49 32.03 0.50
C ALA A 652 -10.89 32.58 0.82
N ASP A 653 -10.97 33.76 1.42
CA ASP A 653 -12.21 34.44 1.80
C ASP A 653 -12.97 34.99 0.58
N GLU A 654 -12.25 35.60 -0.37
CA GLU A 654 -12.81 36.02 -1.65
C GLU A 654 -13.35 34.82 -2.44
N PHE A 655 -12.58 33.73 -2.51
CA PHE A 655 -12.98 32.56 -3.25
C PHE A 655 -14.23 31.89 -2.64
N ASP A 656 -14.31 31.79 -1.31
CA ASP A 656 -15.51 31.30 -0.64
C ASP A 656 -16.75 32.18 -0.90
N ALA A 657 -16.59 33.50 -0.96
CA ALA A 657 -17.67 34.42 -1.30
C ALA A 657 -18.18 34.19 -2.74
N ILE A 658 -17.27 34.01 -3.70
CA ILE A 658 -17.59 33.68 -5.10
C ILE A 658 -18.34 32.34 -5.15
N LEU A 659 -17.78 31.29 -4.53
CA LEU A 659 -18.35 29.94 -4.55
C LEU A 659 -19.77 29.86 -3.97
N LYS A 660 -20.16 30.78 -3.08
CA LYS A 660 -21.52 30.83 -2.50
C LYS A 660 -22.57 31.27 -3.53
N THR A 661 -22.20 32.09 -4.51
CA THR A 661 -23.12 32.66 -5.51
C THR A 661 -22.93 32.07 -6.91
N SER A 662 -21.87 31.29 -7.14
CA SER A 662 -21.58 30.68 -8.45
C SER A 662 -22.65 29.67 -8.91
N THR A 663 -23.01 29.74 -10.18
CA THR A 663 -23.75 28.68 -10.90
C THR A 663 -22.83 27.50 -11.25
N PRO A 664 -23.36 26.33 -11.62
CA PRO A 664 -22.60 25.19 -12.15
C PRO A 664 -21.60 25.56 -13.27
N GLU A 665 -22.00 26.43 -14.19
CA GLU A 665 -21.17 26.89 -15.31
C GLU A 665 -20.04 27.81 -14.83
N GLN A 666 -20.33 28.72 -13.90
CA GLN A 666 -19.31 29.57 -13.28
C GLN A 666 -18.31 28.76 -12.44
N ILE A 667 -18.76 27.68 -11.80
CA ILE A 667 -17.87 26.73 -11.12
C ILE A 667 -16.92 26.09 -12.14
N HIS A 668 -17.44 25.65 -13.29
CA HIS A 668 -16.60 25.09 -14.34
C HIS A 668 -15.57 26.09 -14.85
N ASP A 669 -15.95 27.35 -15.07
CA ASP A 669 -15.02 28.42 -15.47
C ASP A 669 -13.91 28.62 -14.42
N LEU A 670 -14.23 28.54 -13.12
CA LEU A 670 -13.23 28.64 -12.06
C LEU A 670 -12.25 27.47 -12.10
N VAL A 671 -12.72 26.24 -12.39
CA VAL A 671 -11.83 25.08 -12.58
C VAL A 671 -10.92 25.31 -13.79
N GLU A 672 -11.43 25.76 -14.93
CA GLU A 672 -10.63 25.94 -16.14
C GLU A 672 -9.51 26.97 -15.98
N ASN A 673 -9.72 28.00 -15.16
CA ASN A 673 -8.81 29.13 -15.05
C ASN A 673 -7.95 29.16 -13.77
N HIS A 674 -8.36 28.47 -12.71
CA HIS A 674 -7.71 28.56 -11.39
C HIS A 674 -7.26 27.21 -10.82
N ASP A 675 -7.56 26.07 -11.46
CA ASP A 675 -7.16 24.76 -10.96
C ASP A 675 -5.78 24.33 -11.49
N GLN A 676 -4.86 24.01 -10.58
CA GLN A 676 -3.51 23.56 -10.94
C GLN A 676 -3.50 22.27 -11.77
N LEU A 677 -4.44 21.34 -11.57
CA LEU A 677 -4.49 20.12 -12.39
C LEU A 677 -4.84 20.50 -13.82
N ARG A 678 -5.85 21.35 -14.02
CA ARG A 678 -6.24 21.80 -15.35
C ARG A 678 -5.15 22.58 -16.08
N ILE A 679 -4.42 23.44 -15.37
CA ILE A 679 -3.27 24.16 -15.91
C ILE A 679 -2.15 23.18 -16.30
N ALA A 680 -1.85 22.18 -15.46
CA ALA A 680 -0.84 21.16 -15.76
C ALA A 680 -1.24 20.25 -16.93
N HIS A 681 -2.53 19.92 -17.04
CA HIS A 681 -3.14 19.18 -18.15
C HIS A 681 -2.99 19.96 -19.46
N ASN A 682 -3.48 21.20 -19.52
CA ASN A 682 -3.49 22.02 -20.74
C ASN A 682 -2.07 22.40 -21.21
N SER A 683 -1.11 22.47 -20.29
CA SER A 683 0.30 22.73 -20.61
C SER A 683 1.10 21.47 -20.98
N GLY A 684 0.49 20.29 -21.00
CA GLY A 684 1.17 19.03 -21.35
C GLY A 684 2.11 18.48 -20.27
N LYS A 685 2.02 18.99 -19.03
CA LYS A 685 2.97 18.64 -17.95
C LYS A 685 2.55 17.40 -17.16
N ALA A 686 1.25 17.17 -17.00
CA ALA A 686 0.70 15.99 -16.34
C ALA A 686 -0.71 15.69 -16.86
N PHE A 687 -1.07 14.41 -16.95
CA PHE A 687 -2.41 13.93 -17.36
C PHE A 687 -2.91 14.37 -18.76
N SER A 688 -2.08 14.92 -19.64
CA SER A 688 -2.48 15.43 -20.95
C SER A 688 -3.12 14.41 -21.90
N GLU A 689 -2.89 13.13 -21.64
CA GLU A 689 -3.45 12.00 -22.36
C GLU A 689 -4.70 11.41 -21.71
N TYR A 690 -5.21 12.03 -20.65
CA TYR A 690 -6.42 11.63 -19.93
C TYR A 690 -7.49 12.71 -20.08
N GLU A 691 -8.73 12.27 -20.22
CA GLU A 691 -9.92 13.09 -20.21
C GLU A 691 -10.49 13.17 -18.79
N GLU A 692 -11.17 14.28 -18.48
CA GLU A 692 -11.93 14.46 -17.25
C GLU A 692 -13.33 14.97 -17.59
N ALA A 693 -14.36 14.40 -16.95
CA ALA A 693 -15.72 14.89 -17.13
C ALA A 693 -15.86 16.32 -16.55
N THR A 694 -16.76 17.12 -17.13
CA THR A 694 -16.95 18.52 -16.71
C THR A 694 -17.27 18.62 -15.21
N ILE A 695 -16.44 19.37 -14.48
CA ILE A 695 -16.65 19.65 -13.06
C ILE A 695 -17.60 20.84 -12.91
N THR A 696 -18.76 20.56 -12.33
CA THR A 696 -19.79 21.56 -12.00
C THR A 696 -20.09 21.62 -10.50
N PHE A 697 -19.36 20.83 -9.70
CA PHE A 697 -19.49 20.78 -8.25
C PHE A 697 -18.43 21.65 -7.57
N LYS A 698 -18.76 22.17 -6.38
CA LYS A 698 -17.88 23.03 -5.59
C LYS A 698 -16.64 22.28 -5.10
N PRO A 699 -15.54 22.99 -4.75
CA PRO A 699 -14.33 22.38 -4.19
C PRO A 699 -14.60 21.35 -3.09
N THR A 700 -13.81 20.28 -3.10
CA THR A 700 -14.00 19.14 -2.18
C THR A 700 -13.16 19.27 -0.92
N TYR A 701 -12.20 20.19 -0.90
CA TYR A 701 -11.27 20.42 0.19
C TYR A 701 -11.07 21.93 0.40
N ARG A 702 -10.77 22.47 1.58
CA ARG A 702 -10.86 21.84 2.89
C ARG A 702 -12.18 22.22 3.54
N VAL A 703 -13.06 21.25 3.79
CA VAL A 703 -14.33 21.50 4.47
C VAL A 703 -14.19 21.32 5.98
N LEU A 704 -15.01 22.04 6.75
CA LEU A 704 -15.13 21.85 8.20
C LEU A 704 -15.93 20.58 8.46
N ILE A 705 -15.32 19.60 9.14
CA ILE A 705 -15.95 18.33 9.51
C ILE A 705 -17.30 18.57 10.20
N GLY A 706 -18.33 17.84 9.76
CA GLY A 706 -19.70 17.97 10.24
C GLY A 706 -20.50 19.11 9.59
N SER A 707 -19.94 19.79 8.59
CA SER A 707 -20.61 20.90 7.87
C SER A 707 -20.22 20.94 6.38
N ASN A 708 -20.87 21.83 5.62
CA ASN A 708 -20.54 22.12 4.22
C ASN A 708 -19.76 23.45 4.05
N GLY A 709 -19.30 24.07 5.14
CA GLY A 709 -18.51 25.29 5.11
C GLY A 709 -17.02 24.98 4.97
N TYR A 710 -16.24 25.90 4.37
CA TYR A 710 -14.80 25.72 4.21
C TYR A 710 -13.99 26.20 5.43
N ASP A 711 -12.90 25.50 5.72
CA ASP A 711 -11.84 25.97 6.62
C ASP A 711 -10.91 26.91 5.85
N LEU A 712 -11.18 28.21 5.91
CA LEU A 712 -10.49 29.25 5.15
C LEU A 712 -9.02 29.48 5.56
N LYS A 713 -8.46 28.65 6.46
CA LYS A 713 -7.00 28.52 6.64
C LYS A 713 -6.30 28.05 5.37
N ARG A 714 -7.04 27.45 4.44
CA ARG A 714 -6.58 27.07 3.10
C ARG A 714 -7.59 27.54 2.07
N VAL A 715 -7.11 27.86 0.87
CA VAL A 715 -7.97 28.14 -0.27
C VAL A 715 -8.75 26.86 -0.61
N PRO A 716 -10.09 26.91 -0.74
CA PRO A 716 -10.87 25.78 -1.24
C PRO A 716 -10.29 25.23 -2.56
N SER A 717 -10.24 23.91 -2.75
CA SER A 717 -9.57 23.24 -3.88
C SER A 717 -10.27 21.93 -4.28
N TRP A 718 -10.20 21.58 -5.57
CA TRP A 718 -10.68 20.30 -6.13
C TRP A 718 -9.56 19.24 -6.06
N CYS A 719 -9.26 18.80 -4.84
CA CYS A 719 -8.19 17.83 -4.60
C CYS A 719 -8.54 16.41 -5.08
N ASP A 720 -9.83 16.05 -4.99
CA ASP A 720 -10.33 14.70 -5.26
C ASP A 720 -10.87 14.61 -6.70
N ARG A 721 -10.32 13.70 -7.53
CA ARG A 721 -10.56 13.70 -8.99
C ARG A 721 -10.75 12.29 -9.57
N ILE A 722 -11.36 12.21 -10.75
CA ILE A 722 -11.52 10.99 -11.56
C ILE A 722 -11.27 11.35 -13.02
N LEU A 723 -10.19 10.81 -13.58
CA LEU A 723 -9.79 10.97 -14.99
C LEU A 723 -9.80 9.61 -15.68
N TYR A 724 -9.93 9.60 -17.01
CA TYR A 724 -9.95 8.38 -17.79
C TYR A 724 -9.20 8.53 -19.12
N ARG A 725 -8.70 7.42 -19.65
CA ARG A 725 -8.06 7.34 -20.96
C ARG A 725 -8.53 6.08 -21.68
N VAL A 726 -8.75 6.20 -22.98
CA VAL A 726 -8.99 5.07 -23.87
C VAL A 726 -7.73 4.84 -24.69
N ILE A 727 -7.28 3.60 -24.77
CA ILE A 727 -6.23 3.17 -25.70
C ILE A 727 -6.91 2.22 -26.66
N ASP A 728 -7.20 2.70 -27.86
CA ASP A 728 -7.82 1.87 -28.90
C ASP A 728 -7.44 2.36 -30.29
N GLU A 729 -6.52 1.64 -30.94
CA GLU A 729 -6.09 1.95 -32.31
C GLU A 729 -7.20 1.72 -33.35
N ALA A 730 -8.23 0.92 -33.02
CA ALA A 730 -9.32 0.58 -33.91
C ALA A 730 -10.58 1.45 -33.72
N GLU A 731 -10.57 2.38 -32.75
CA GLU A 731 -11.68 3.30 -32.43
C GLU A 731 -13.05 2.61 -32.18
N VAL A 732 -13.03 1.43 -31.58
CA VAL A 732 -14.21 0.63 -31.23
C VAL A 732 -14.68 0.91 -29.79
N LEU A 733 -13.76 1.21 -28.88
CA LEU A 733 -14.02 1.49 -27.48
C LEU A 733 -14.42 2.95 -27.28
N ASN A 734 -15.49 3.17 -26.53
CA ASN A 734 -15.89 4.50 -26.07
C ASN A 734 -16.07 4.56 -24.55
N VAL A 735 -15.98 5.78 -24.02
CA VAL A 735 -16.37 6.11 -22.65
C VAL A 735 -17.36 7.26 -22.72
N ARG A 736 -18.49 7.12 -22.03
CA ARG A 736 -19.46 8.21 -21.87
C ARG A 736 -19.68 8.46 -20.38
N ALA A 737 -19.30 9.64 -19.92
CA ALA A 737 -19.62 10.09 -18.57
C ALA A 737 -21.15 10.23 -18.45
N LEU A 738 -21.74 9.48 -17.52
CA LEU A 738 -23.16 9.52 -17.19
C LEU A 738 -23.41 10.56 -16.09
N SER A 739 -22.56 10.57 -15.07
CA SER A 739 -22.58 11.55 -13.99
C SER A 739 -21.16 11.76 -13.43
N TYR A 740 -20.86 12.98 -13.00
CA TYR A 740 -19.62 13.32 -12.28
C TYR A 740 -19.93 14.40 -11.25
N THR A 741 -19.86 14.04 -9.97
CA THR A 741 -20.40 14.87 -8.88
C THR A 741 -19.65 14.66 -7.57
N SER A 742 -19.78 15.62 -6.65
CA SER A 742 -19.38 15.42 -5.26
C SER A 742 -20.59 15.07 -4.39
N ILE A 743 -20.35 14.50 -3.21
CA ILE A 743 -21.41 14.06 -2.28
C ILE A 743 -21.39 14.93 -1.02
N PRO A 744 -21.88 16.19 -1.06
CA PRO A 744 -21.81 17.12 0.07
C PRO A 744 -22.67 16.70 1.27
N ALA A 745 -23.57 15.72 1.11
CA ALA A 745 -24.27 15.11 2.24
C ALA A 745 -23.33 14.26 3.13
N VAL A 746 -22.14 13.92 2.64
CA VAL A 746 -21.09 13.23 3.41
C VAL A 746 -20.18 14.27 4.04
N VAL A 747 -20.40 14.49 5.34
CA VAL A 747 -19.65 15.48 6.14
C VAL A 747 -18.68 14.85 7.14
N PHE A 748 -18.30 13.58 6.90
CA PHE A 748 -17.48 12.80 7.85
C PHE A 748 -16.02 13.25 7.89
N SER A 749 -15.50 13.75 6.76
CA SER A 749 -14.09 14.13 6.56
C SER A 749 -13.98 15.65 6.30
N ASP A 750 -12.77 16.18 6.28
CA ASP A 750 -12.49 17.51 5.73
C ASP A 750 -12.33 17.50 4.20
N HIS A 751 -12.61 16.34 3.59
CA HIS A 751 -12.85 16.16 2.16
C HIS A 751 -14.30 15.74 1.89
N VAL A 752 -14.83 16.15 0.74
CA VAL A 752 -16.11 15.70 0.20
C VAL A 752 -15.86 14.60 -0.83
N PRO A 753 -16.50 13.41 -0.76
CA PRO A 753 -16.31 12.34 -1.74
C PRO A 753 -16.68 12.78 -3.15
N VAL A 754 -15.96 12.27 -4.14
CA VAL A 754 -16.23 12.48 -5.58
C VAL A 754 -16.63 11.16 -6.22
N LYS A 755 -17.76 11.18 -6.94
CA LYS A 755 -18.36 10.03 -7.62
C LYS A 755 -18.48 10.29 -9.11
N GLY A 756 -18.04 9.34 -9.93
CA GLY A 756 -18.25 9.34 -11.38
C GLY A 756 -18.88 8.04 -11.86
N SER A 757 -19.92 8.13 -12.69
CA SER A 757 -20.54 6.98 -13.37
C SER A 757 -20.26 7.08 -14.86
N PHE A 758 -19.82 5.98 -15.47
CA PHE A 758 -19.40 5.93 -16.87
C PHE A 758 -20.02 4.72 -17.56
N ALA A 759 -20.49 4.90 -18.78
CA ALA A 759 -20.79 3.81 -19.70
C ALA A 759 -19.54 3.51 -20.53
N ILE A 760 -19.19 2.23 -20.63
CA ILE A 760 -18.07 1.70 -21.41
C ILE A 760 -18.55 0.54 -22.27
N SER A 761 -17.85 0.25 -23.36
CA SER A 761 -18.11 -0.95 -24.15
C SER A 761 -17.78 -2.20 -23.32
N ALA A 762 -18.69 -3.17 -23.31
CA ALA A 762 -18.48 -4.45 -22.67
C ALA A 762 -17.45 -5.29 -23.47
N PRO A 763 -16.66 -6.14 -22.80
CA PRO A 763 -15.83 -7.12 -23.49
C PRO A 763 -16.67 -8.01 -24.43
N LYS A 764 -16.09 -8.47 -25.54
CA LYS A 764 -16.76 -9.39 -26.48
C LYS A 764 -16.96 -10.77 -25.81
N ASN A 765 -18.02 -11.48 -26.19
CA ASN A 765 -18.35 -12.85 -25.76
C ASN A 765 -18.66 -13.04 -24.25
N VAL A 766 -19.24 -12.04 -23.58
CA VAL A 766 -19.62 -12.09 -22.15
C VAL A 766 -20.75 -13.10 -21.85
N SER A 767 -21.47 -13.61 -22.85
CA SER A 767 -22.79 -14.24 -22.66
C SER A 767 -22.84 -15.76 -22.45
N GLU A 768 -21.71 -16.48 -22.37
CA GLU A 768 -21.77 -17.94 -22.16
C GLU A 768 -21.00 -18.43 -20.92
N ALA A 769 -21.72 -19.12 -20.03
CA ALA A 769 -21.17 -19.93 -18.93
C ALA A 769 -20.21 -21.04 -19.43
N SER A 770 -20.19 -21.31 -20.74
CA SER A 770 -19.24 -22.21 -21.42
C SER A 770 -17.79 -21.71 -21.42
N SER A 771 -17.54 -20.46 -20.99
CA SER A 771 -16.23 -19.81 -21.07
C SER A 771 -15.26 -20.13 -19.92
N TRP A 772 -15.70 -20.76 -18.83
CA TRP A 772 -14.81 -21.11 -17.72
C TRP A 772 -13.79 -22.17 -18.13
N ALA A 773 -12.53 -21.96 -17.76
CA ALA A 773 -11.45 -22.93 -18.02
C ALA A 773 -11.58 -24.18 -17.12
N VAL A 774 -12.35 -24.08 -16.04
CA VAL A 774 -12.63 -25.20 -15.13
C VAL A 774 -14.13 -25.43 -15.04
N LYS A 775 -14.53 -26.67 -15.31
CA LYS A 775 -15.92 -27.12 -15.20
C LYS A 775 -16.07 -27.99 -13.95
N PHE A 776 -17.13 -27.75 -13.19
CA PHE A 776 -17.44 -28.52 -12.00
C PHE A 776 -18.61 -29.46 -12.28
N ASP A 777 -18.53 -30.66 -11.71
CA ASP A 777 -19.68 -31.53 -11.61
C ASP A 777 -20.37 -31.33 -10.26
N VAL A 778 -21.60 -30.84 -10.32
CA VAL A 778 -22.51 -30.69 -9.17
C VAL A 778 -23.65 -31.71 -9.22
N SER A 779 -23.68 -32.59 -10.22
CA SER A 779 -24.65 -33.67 -10.35
C SER A 779 -24.24 -34.82 -9.42
N THR A 780 -24.87 -34.87 -8.25
CA THR A 780 -24.85 -36.07 -7.42
C THR A 780 -26.27 -36.59 -7.27
N ASP A 781 -26.45 -37.89 -7.49
CA ASP A 781 -27.71 -38.62 -7.32
C ASP A 781 -28.23 -38.64 -5.86
N SER A 782 -27.47 -38.06 -4.92
CA SER A 782 -27.80 -37.94 -3.50
C SER A 782 -27.53 -36.53 -2.98
N ALA A 783 -28.38 -36.03 -2.08
CA ALA A 783 -28.20 -34.75 -1.41
C ALA A 783 -26.96 -34.74 -0.50
N TRP A 784 -26.18 -33.66 -0.53
CA TRP A 784 -24.99 -33.49 0.33
C TRP A 784 -25.40 -33.32 1.78
N LEU A 785 -24.80 -34.07 2.71
CA LEU A 785 -25.13 -34.01 4.14
C LEU A 785 -24.15 -33.13 4.91
N GLN A 786 -24.65 -32.34 5.87
CA GLN A 786 -23.80 -31.54 6.76
C GLN A 786 -22.78 -32.42 7.49
N TYR A 787 -21.59 -31.88 7.71
CA TYR A 787 -20.44 -32.54 8.35
C TYR A 787 -19.90 -33.79 7.65
N GLN A 788 -20.56 -34.30 6.61
CA GLN A 788 -19.99 -35.32 5.75
C GLN A 788 -18.97 -34.69 4.79
N PRO A 789 -17.90 -35.43 4.43
CA PRO A 789 -17.00 -35.00 3.38
C PRO A 789 -17.73 -34.82 2.05
N ILE A 790 -17.56 -33.65 1.44
CA ILE A 790 -18.06 -33.34 0.09
C ILE A 790 -16.96 -33.71 -0.90
N MET A 791 -17.32 -34.56 -1.87
CA MET A 791 -16.45 -34.92 -2.99
C MET A 791 -16.62 -33.87 -4.09
N LEU A 792 -15.64 -32.99 -4.21
CA LEU A 792 -15.53 -32.06 -5.33
C LEU A 792 -15.04 -32.82 -6.56
N ARG A 793 -15.72 -32.66 -7.71
CA ARG A 793 -15.27 -33.16 -9.02
C ARG A 793 -15.18 -32.02 -10.02
N PHE A 794 -14.06 -31.93 -10.73
CA PHE A 794 -13.85 -30.90 -11.74
C PHE A 794 -12.94 -31.35 -12.87
N GLN A 795 -13.09 -30.70 -14.02
CA GLN A 795 -12.24 -30.85 -15.19
C GLN A 795 -11.58 -29.51 -15.52
N ILE A 796 -10.27 -29.55 -15.73
CA ILE A 796 -9.47 -28.40 -16.11
C ILE A 796 -9.22 -28.48 -17.62
N ASP A 797 -9.40 -27.36 -18.33
CA ASP A 797 -8.97 -27.23 -19.71
C ASP A 797 -7.44 -27.49 -19.80
N PRO A 798 -7.00 -28.52 -20.56
CA PRO A 798 -5.58 -28.85 -20.68
C PRO A 798 -4.74 -27.69 -21.23
N SER A 799 -5.33 -26.85 -22.08
CA SER A 799 -4.66 -25.66 -22.65
C SER A 799 -4.38 -24.61 -21.58
N TYR A 800 -5.29 -24.42 -20.62
CA TYR A 800 -5.05 -23.57 -19.47
C TYR A 800 -3.92 -24.15 -18.60
N TRP A 801 -4.01 -25.41 -18.20
CA TRP A 801 -3.06 -25.99 -17.25
C TRP A 801 -1.62 -25.97 -17.76
N LYS A 802 -1.43 -26.18 -19.06
CA LYS A 802 -0.11 -26.16 -19.72
C LYS A 802 0.59 -24.80 -19.64
N VAL A 803 -0.17 -23.70 -19.67
CA VAL A 803 0.37 -22.34 -19.79
C VAL A 803 0.32 -21.60 -18.45
N ASN A 804 -0.80 -21.71 -17.75
CA ASN A 804 -1.14 -20.88 -16.58
C ASN A 804 -1.39 -21.71 -15.31
N GLY A 805 -1.40 -23.04 -15.41
CA GLY A 805 -1.63 -23.92 -14.27
C GLY A 805 -0.55 -23.78 -13.20
N SER A 806 -0.96 -23.75 -11.94
CA SER A 806 -0.04 -23.69 -10.81
C SER A 806 -0.33 -24.76 -9.78
N ASN A 807 0.74 -25.32 -9.23
CA ASN A 807 0.71 -26.09 -8.00
C ASN A 807 0.10 -25.32 -6.81
N LYS A 808 0.12 -23.99 -6.88
CA LYS A 808 -0.52 -23.11 -5.90
C LYS A 808 -1.97 -22.78 -6.23
N ASP A 809 -2.54 -23.24 -7.34
CA ASP A 809 -3.97 -23.08 -7.60
C ASP A 809 -4.79 -23.81 -6.53
N TRP A 810 -5.97 -23.29 -6.22
CA TRP A 810 -6.85 -23.90 -5.22
C TRP A 810 -8.29 -23.98 -5.67
N VAL A 811 -8.96 -25.03 -5.18
CA VAL A 811 -10.39 -25.25 -5.30
C VAL A 811 -11.05 -25.05 -3.94
N ALA A 812 -12.25 -24.51 -3.94
CA ALA A 812 -12.91 -24.10 -2.72
C ALA A 812 -14.43 -24.23 -2.79
N ILE A 813 -15.06 -24.27 -1.60
CA ILE A 813 -16.49 -24.09 -1.43
C ILE A 813 -16.77 -22.66 -1.00
N TYR A 814 -17.67 -22.01 -1.73
CA TYR A 814 -18.21 -20.68 -1.44
C TYR A 814 -19.67 -20.82 -1.01
N LYS A 815 -20.19 -19.84 -0.25
CA LYS A 815 -21.65 -19.70 -0.15
C LYS A 815 -22.23 -19.41 -1.53
N ALA A 816 -23.44 -19.89 -1.80
CA ALA A 816 -24.09 -19.69 -3.10
C ALA A 816 -24.29 -18.21 -3.46
N ASP A 817 -24.45 -17.35 -2.45
CA ASP A 817 -24.55 -15.90 -2.58
C ASP A 817 -23.18 -15.21 -2.45
N MET A 818 -22.09 -15.86 -2.87
CA MET A 818 -20.69 -15.42 -2.74
C MET A 818 -20.53 -13.89 -2.72
N LYS A 819 -19.98 -13.36 -1.63
CA LYS A 819 -19.80 -11.91 -1.42
C LYS A 819 -18.41 -11.40 -1.74
N ASP A 820 -17.45 -12.31 -1.86
CA ASP A 820 -16.04 -11.99 -2.00
C ASP A 820 -15.31 -13.21 -2.58
N THR A 821 -14.57 -13.01 -3.68
CA THR A 821 -13.88 -14.09 -4.40
C THR A 821 -12.76 -14.75 -3.60
N GLY A 822 -12.23 -14.06 -2.58
CA GLY A 822 -11.23 -14.58 -1.64
C GLY A 822 -11.82 -15.23 -0.39
N ASN A 823 -13.13 -15.09 -0.14
CA ASN A 823 -13.77 -15.57 1.09
C ASN A 823 -14.40 -16.95 0.90
N THR A 824 -13.58 -17.98 1.10
CA THR A 824 -13.98 -19.39 1.00
C THR A 824 -14.46 -19.93 2.35
N LYS A 825 -15.32 -20.96 2.33
CA LYS A 825 -15.70 -21.73 3.53
C LYS A 825 -14.67 -22.79 3.89
N THR A 826 -14.20 -23.49 2.87
CA THR A 826 -13.11 -24.45 2.95
C THR A 826 -12.47 -24.54 1.56
N TRP A 827 -11.21 -24.94 1.50
CA TRP A 827 -10.44 -24.97 0.28
C TRP A 827 -9.34 -26.04 0.33
N LYS A 828 -8.82 -26.42 -0.83
CA LYS A 828 -7.65 -27.28 -1.00
C LYS A 828 -6.82 -26.83 -2.19
N TYR A 829 -5.51 -27.03 -2.12
CA TYR A 829 -4.66 -26.88 -3.29
C TYR A 829 -4.99 -27.96 -4.31
N VAL A 830 -4.98 -27.57 -5.59
CA VAL A 830 -5.23 -28.48 -6.72
C VAL A 830 -4.20 -29.61 -6.73
N MET A 831 -2.95 -29.35 -6.34
CA MET A 831 -1.91 -30.39 -6.19
C MET A 831 -2.25 -31.53 -5.20
N SER A 832 -3.22 -31.30 -4.30
CA SER A 832 -3.66 -32.29 -3.30
C SER A 832 -4.91 -33.08 -3.75
N CYS A 833 -5.40 -32.79 -4.94
CA CYS A 833 -6.46 -33.53 -5.61
C CYS A 833 -5.88 -34.73 -6.36
N TRP A 834 -6.72 -35.69 -6.71
CA TRP A 834 -6.32 -36.89 -7.46
C TRP A 834 -7.26 -37.08 -8.65
N ASP A 835 -6.78 -37.74 -9.70
CA ASP A 835 -7.63 -38.05 -10.85
C ASP A 835 -8.39 -39.37 -10.63
N GLU A 836 -9.64 -39.39 -11.05
CA GLU A 836 -10.54 -40.53 -11.00
C GLU A 836 -11.25 -40.70 -12.34
N GLN A 837 -11.34 -41.94 -12.80
CA GLN A 837 -11.99 -42.27 -14.06
C GLN A 837 -13.46 -42.63 -13.80
N ILE A 838 -14.38 -41.80 -14.31
CA ILE A 838 -15.83 -41.96 -14.13
C ILE A 838 -16.46 -42.12 -15.51
N GLY A 839 -16.87 -43.34 -15.84
CA GLY A 839 -17.30 -43.67 -17.20
C GLY A 839 -16.15 -43.54 -18.20
N HIS A 840 -16.35 -42.74 -19.26
CA HIS A 840 -15.34 -42.46 -20.29
C HIS A 840 -14.55 -41.16 -20.03
N GLU A 841 -14.81 -40.47 -18.93
CA GLU A 841 -14.21 -39.18 -18.62
C GLU A 841 -13.26 -39.27 -17.41
N THR A 842 -12.18 -38.49 -17.46
CA THR A 842 -11.28 -38.30 -16.33
C THR A 842 -11.70 -37.04 -15.57
N TRP A 843 -11.85 -37.18 -14.25
CA TRP A 843 -12.22 -36.09 -13.35
C TRP A 843 -11.14 -35.91 -12.30
N THR A 844 -10.81 -34.66 -11.98
CA THR A 844 -9.98 -34.36 -10.82
C THR A 844 -10.88 -34.22 -9.60
N CYS A 845 -10.56 -34.98 -8.56
CA CYS A 845 -11.36 -35.15 -7.35
C CYS A 845 -10.65 -34.57 -6.12
N GLY A 846 -11.41 -33.92 -5.24
CA GLY A 846 -10.91 -33.38 -3.99
C GLY A 846 -11.92 -33.53 -2.86
N LEU A 847 -11.44 -33.88 -1.66
CA LEU A 847 -12.31 -34.02 -0.48
C LEU A 847 -12.30 -32.75 0.37
N LEU A 848 -13.48 -32.16 0.60
CA LEU A 848 -13.68 -30.96 1.42
C LEU A 848 -14.62 -31.26 2.60
N THR A 849 -14.23 -30.91 3.82
CA THR A 849 -14.95 -31.28 5.06
C THR A 849 -15.43 -30.06 5.84
N GLY A 850 -16.30 -30.28 6.83
CA GLY A 850 -16.69 -29.24 7.80
C GLY A 850 -17.76 -28.26 7.31
N ILE A 851 -18.52 -28.63 6.28
CA ILE A 851 -19.59 -27.80 5.73
C ILE A 851 -20.88 -27.99 6.53
N LYS A 852 -21.47 -26.87 6.95
CA LYS A 852 -22.79 -26.83 7.59
C LYS A 852 -23.89 -26.89 6.54
N HIS A 853 -25.14 -27.13 6.95
CA HIS A 853 -26.27 -27.03 6.02
C HIS A 853 -26.39 -25.62 5.42
N GLY A 854 -26.82 -25.54 4.16
CA GLY A 854 -26.97 -24.29 3.42
C GLY A 854 -26.77 -24.46 1.90
N LYS A 855 -26.81 -23.35 1.17
CA LYS A 855 -26.57 -23.32 -0.28
C LYS A 855 -25.14 -22.86 -0.57
N TYR A 856 -24.46 -23.60 -1.44
CA TYR A 856 -23.04 -23.44 -1.73
C TYR A 856 -22.75 -23.51 -3.23
N ARG A 857 -21.53 -23.15 -3.62
CA ARG A 857 -20.97 -23.31 -4.97
C ARG A 857 -19.51 -23.74 -4.85
N PHE A 858 -19.00 -24.45 -5.83
CA PHE A 858 -17.58 -24.70 -5.99
C PHE A 858 -16.93 -23.57 -6.79
N GLY A 859 -15.69 -23.26 -6.50
CA GLY A 859 -14.89 -22.33 -7.30
C GLY A 859 -13.44 -22.78 -7.40
N TYR A 860 -12.83 -22.50 -8.55
CA TYR A 860 -11.42 -22.69 -8.81
C TYR A 860 -10.76 -21.32 -8.93
N TYR A 861 -9.73 -21.08 -8.12
CA TYR A 861 -8.94 -19.86 -8.16
C TYR A 861 -7.54 -20.15 -8.71
N SER A 862 -7.15 -19.40 -9.73
CA SER A 862 -5.80 -19.43 -10.29
C SER A 862 -4.88 -18.54 -9.46
N ASN A 863 -3.82 -19.12 -8.89
CA ASN A 863 -2.81 -18.33 -8.19
C ASN A 863 -2.00 -17.46 -9.17
N TYR A 864 -1.83 -17.92 -10.41
CA TYR A 864 -1.05 -17.21 -11.42
C TYR A 864 -1.85 -16.06 -12.07
N LEU A 865 -3.12 -16.30 -12.40
CA LEU A 865 -3.99 -15.30 -13.02
C LEU A 865 -4.71 -14.40 -12.00
N ASP A 866 -4.61 -14.74 -10.71
CA ASP A 866 -5.13 -13.97 -9.57
C ASP A 866 -6.64 -13.71 -9.62
N CYS A 867 -7.38 -14.67 -10.16
CA CYS A 867 -8.83 -14.63 -10.32
C CYS A 867 -9.46 -16.03 -10.28
N LEU A 868 -10.80 -16.05 -10.19
CA LEU A 868 -11.56 -17.28 -10.42
C LEU A 868 -11.50 -17.64 -11.91
N ILE A 869 -11.30 -18.92 -12.21
CA ILE A 869 -11.35 -19.46 -13.58
C ILE A 869 -12.36 -20.60 -13.75
N GLY A 870 -13.07 -20.92 -12.67
CA GLY A 870 -14.25 -21.78 -12.68
C GLY A 870 -15.14 -21.46 -11.49
N LEU A 871 -16.45 -21.50 -11.70
CA LEU A 871 -17.46 -21.35 -10.67
C LEU A 871 -18.65 -22.23 -11.02
N SER A 872 -19.08 -23.09 -10.10
CA SER A 872 -20.22 -24.00 -10.33
C SER A 872 -21.56 -23.30 -10.19
N ASP A 873 -22.60 -23.99 -10.66
CA ASP A 873 -23.97 -23.72 -10.24
C ASP A 873 -24.16 -24.00 -8.73
N PRO A 874 -25.17 -23.37 -8.09
CA PRO A 874 -25.46 -23.63 -6.69
C PRO A 874 -25.86 -25.08 -6.43
N PHE A 875 -25.39 -25.64 -5.32
CA PHE A 875 -25.86 -26.90 -4.76
C PHE A 875 -26.25 -26.73 -3.28
N GLU A 876 -26.99 -27.69 -2.74
CA GLU A 876 -27.49 -27.66 -1.37
C GLU A 876 -26.83 -28.72 -0.50
N VAL A 877 -26.49 -28.32 0.72
CA VAL A 877 -26.07 -29.20 1.82
C VAL A 877 -27.20 -29.24 2.83
N ILE A 878 -27.78 -30.41 3.05
CA ILE A 878 -28.92 -30.63 3.94
C ILE A 878 -28.47 -31.09 5.33
N PRO A 879 -29.25 -30.81 6.39
CA PRO A 879 -28.92 -31.29 7.72
C PRO A 879 -29.05 -32.83 7.81
N VAL A 880 -28.22 -33.45 8.65
CA VAL A 880 -28.42 -34.85 9.05
C VAL A 880 -29.66 -34.87 9.93
N ALA A 881 -30.68 -35.62 9.56
CA ALA A 881 -31.86 -35.82 10.40
C ALA A 881 -31.39 -36.39 11.75
N LYS A 882 -31.80 -35.78 12.87
CA LYS A 882 -31.74 -36.46 14.16
C LYS A 882 -32.70 -37.64 14.05
N GLU A 883 -32.18 -38.85 13.90
CA GLU A 883 -32.97 -40.02 14.23
C GLU A 883 -33.44 -39.84 15.68
N VAL A 884 -34.75 -39.81 15.82
CA VAL A 884 -35.45 -39.94 17.08
C VAL A 884 -35.02 -41.28 17.66
N ASN A 885 -34.47 -41.28 18.88
CA ASN A 885 -34.35 -42.49 19.68
C ASN A 885 -35.76 -43.02 19.96
N GLU A 886 -36.24 -43.91 19.11
CA GLU A 886 -37.24 -44.91 19.45
C GLU A 886 -36.66 -46.26 19.10
N PHE A 887 -35.93 -46.86 20.05
CA PHE A 887 -36.03 -48.28 20.36
C PHE A 887 -35.62 -48.47 21.83
N ASP A 888 -36.61 -48.89 22.62
CA ASP A 888 -36.48 -49.71 23.83
C ASP A 888 -35.57 -50.94 23.60
#